data_AF-A0AAU8CNQ0-F1
#
_entry.id   AF-A0AAU8CNQ0-F1
#
_cell.length_a   1.000
_cell.length_b   1.000
_cell.length_c   1.000
_cell.angle_alpha   90.00
_cell.angle_beta   90.00
_cell.angle_gamma   90.00
#
_symmetry.space_group_name_H-M   'P 1'
#
loop_
_entity.id
_entity.type
_entity.pdbx_description
1 polymer ?
#
loop_
_entity_poly.entity_id
_entity_poly.type
_entity_poly.pdbx_seq_one_letter_code
_entity_poly.pdbx_strand_id
1 'polypeptide(L)'
;MAIFVSVGVAATILYFVLASSTSVILQVSPSISSVVAYLLSAVFSYCGHKYLSFTSSGAHTIEAPRFVVTTTLGLLIAYLLPLAAERMGLPHFVAYAAVCLVVPMVNFVLLKRWVFRIGNSPHEAVFAGGSTGRLLAWGLVISCVAFVIQLTMWPINPDTSWLITVIERMRAGDRLYVDVIELNPPSSIWLYWVPVLLSRPIGLLPESVVYAYTLLICLGGVAMTGWIIRSGNLITGRALAQAMALMLVSAALLVGNSFSERDHIGAVLLTPLIALTAWRGSGSAGLAPRHWLAAGFAGGVIALVKPYYAVVVFAAATYVVVRRRDIGLFLLPEFLIAGGMSVAYMAVFYLAYPIYFEELLPILRETYMAFSWPLDLLAVLAAPLLVIPVVYGIFARSGGRSIFGDLLLICAGAACIPYFTQGKGWAYHTYPAVYLGSVAVIVAACKLVFDRPGPAVRLPKLAEIAGLTLMALVAAHWRFFPDHAASRDLATAVRGQTSSPTVGMLGGDIAAGHPLARMLGGRWIEPYCSDWIAIFALRLEDEALRQGDGERAGYFKDMLNRYLAGKRERLTEAPPEILIVDRGDRLVRMMLAEHGFDRLLANYAMTGADKELEVYRLANPTVVEPHDMAVQDGIVTLLRVRLMRPPFFKSVEVAG
;
A
#
# COMPACT_ATOMS: atom_id res chain seq x y z
N MET A 1 7.13 20.24 29.17
CA MET A 1 7.63 18.95 29.70
C MET A 1 7.02 17.77 28.95
N ALA A 2 5.70 17.60 28.93
CA ALA A 2 5.04 16.47 28.24
C ALA A 2 5.45 16.33 26.76
N ILE A 3 5.40 17.41 25.97
CA ILE A 3 5.79 17.38 24.54
C ILE A 3 7.27 17.00 24.37
N PHE A 4 8.15 17.47 25.25
CA PHE A 4 9.57 17.13 25.23
C PHE A 4 9.79 15.64 25.44
N VAL A 5 9.13 15.05 26.44
CA VAL A 5 9.18 13.62 26.72
C VAL A 5 8.60 12.82 25.54
N SER A 6 7.47 13.25 24.97
CA SER A 6 6.85 12.59 23.82
C SER A 6 7.74 12.58 22.57
N VAL A 7 8.44 13.69 22.29
CA VAL A 7 9.40 13.75 21.17
C VAL A 7 10.56 12.79 21.41
N GLY A 8 11.09 12.73 22.63
CA GLY A 8 12.14 11.79 23.00
C GLY A 8 11.72 10.33 22.82
N VAL A 9 10.55 9.96 23.34
CA VAL A 9 9.99 8.61 23.18
C VAL A 9 9.76 8.27 21.70
N ALA A 10 9.20 9.21 20.92
CA ALA A 10 9.00 9.02 19.49
C ALA A 10 10.32 8.83 18.73
N ALA A 11 11.39 9.55 19.10
CA ALA A 11 12.71 9.38 18.51
C ALA A 11 13.31 8.02 18.85
N THR A 12 13.14 7.54 20.08
CA THR A 12 13.59 6.20 20.49
C THR A 12 12.85 5.10 19.74
N ILE A 13 11.53 5.21 19.60
CA ILE A 13 10.73 4.29 18.80
C ILE A 13 11.21 4.32 17.35
N LEU A 14 11.37 5.52 16.76
CA LEU A 14 11.86 5.68 15.39
C LEU A 14 13.26 5.06 15.20
N TYR A 15 14.16 5.22 16.17
CA TYR A 15 15.47 4.58 16.15
C TYR A 15 15.34 3.05 16.11
N PHE A 16 14.58 2.45 17.03
CA PHE A 16 14.39 1.00 17.08
C PHE A 16 13.81 0.46 15.76
N VAL A 17 12.81 1.18 15.24
CA VAL A 17 12.12 0.90 13.99
C VAL A 17 13.08 0.98 12.78
N LEU A 18 13.90 2.04 12.69
CA LEU A 18 14.89 2.20 11.62
C LEU A 18 16.03 1.20 11.73
N ALA A 19 16.52 0.91 12.94
CA ALA A 19 17.61 -0.03 13.17
C ALA A 19 17.20 -1.47 12.82
N SER A 20 15.93 -1.81 13.04
CA SER A 20 15.38 -3.12 12.69
C SER A 20 15.11 -3.24 11.19
N SER A 21 14.51 -2.22 10.58
CA SER A 21 14.15 -2.25 9.15
C SER A 21 15.35 -2.10 8.22
N THR A 22 16.29 -1.20 8.51
CA THR A 22 17.44 -0.94 7.63
C THR A 22 18.37 -2.16 7.52
N SER A 23 18.48 -2.95 8.60
CA SER A 23 19.22 -4.21 8.61
C SER A 23 18.60 -5.25 7.66
N VAL A 24 17.27 -5.23 7.53
CA VAL A 24 16.51 -6.15 6.66
C VAL A 24 16.51 -5.65 5.21
N ILE A 25 16.28 -4.35 4.99
CA ILE A 25 16.17 -3.74 3.65
C ILE A 25 17.52 -3.74 2.92
N LEU A 26 18.55 -3.23 3.59
CA LEU A 26 19.86 -3.00 2.97
C LEU A 26 20.80 -4.21 3.13
N GLN A 27 20.37 -5.26 3.85
CA GLN A 27 21.18 -6.42 4.21
C GLN A 27 22.54 -6.05 4.85
N VAL A 28 22.59 -4.90 5.54
CA VAL A 28 23.79 -4.43 6.24
C VAL A 28 23.85 -4.99 7.66
N SER A 29 25.05 -5.01 8.25
CA SER A 29 25.23 -5.48 9.62
C SER A 29 24.38 -4.67 10.60
N PRO A 30 23.91 -5.28 11.71
CA PRO A 30 23.12 -4.58 12.73
C PRO A 30 23.81 -3.31 13.27
N SER A 31 25.15 -3.30 13.32
CA SER A 31 25.95 -2.15 13.72
C SER A 31 25.80 -0.97 12.74
N ILE A 32 25.91 -1.23 11.43
CA ILE A 32 25.74 -0.18 10.40
C ILE A 32 24.29 0.30 10.39
N SER A 33 23.33 -0.62 10.49
CA SER A 33 21.90 -0.31 10.58
C SER A 33 21.59 0.59 11.78
N SER A 34 22.15 0.27 12.96
CA SER A 34 22.02 1.07 14.17
C SER A 34 22.60 2.47 14.01
N VAL A 35 23.78 2.63 13.39
CA VAL A 35 24.39 3.96 13.15
C VAL A 35 23.51 4.81 12.24
N VAL A 36 23.02 4.25 11.12
CA VAL A 36 22.14 4.95 10.18
C VAL A 36 20.82 5.35 10.87
N ALA A 37 20.22 4.42 11.62
CA ALA A 37 19.02 4.67 12.40
C ALA A 37 19.20 5.75 13.46
N TYR A 38 20.36 5.77 14.11
CA TYR A 38 20.68 6.76 15.13
C TYR A 38 20.81 8.16 14.52
N LEU A 39 21.49 8.29 13.38
CA LEU A 39 21.62 9.57 12.66
C LEU A 39 20.26 10.11 12.20
N LEU A 40 19.43 9.26 11.60
CA LEU A 40 18.09 9.63 11.15
C LEU A 40 17.15 9.99 12.32
N SER A 41 17.19 9.21 13.40
CA SER A 41 16.44 9.51 14.63
C SER A 41 16.94 10.79 15.30
N ALA A 42 18.24 11.10 15.26
CA ALA A 42 18.79 12.33 15.79
C ALA A 42 18.30 13.57 15.01
N VAL A 43 18.20 13.48 13.68
CA VAL A 43 17.59 14.54 12.84
C VAL A 43 16.12 14.73 13.21
N PHE A 44 15.39 13.62 13.37
CA PHE A 44 13.99 13.67 13.81
C PHE A 44 13.84 14.32 15.19
N SER A 45 14.68 13.91 16.15
CA SER A 45 14.70 14.46 17.52
C SER A 45 15.00 15.95 17.52
N TYR A 46 15.98 16.40 16.71
CA TYR A 46 16.30 17.81 16.52
C TYR A 46 15.09 18.59 16.00
N CYS A 47 14.47 18.13 14.91
CA CYS A 47 13.29 18.78 14.32
C CYS A 47 12.10 18.80 15.28
N GLY A 48 11.83 17.68 15.97
CA GLY A 48 10.78 17.58 16.96
C GLY A 48 11.00 18.54 18.13
N HIS A 49 12.23 18.66 18.62
CA HIS A 49 12.53 19.60 19.70
C HIS A 49 12.46 21.06 19.21
N LYS A 50 13.01 21.38 18.04
CA LYS A 50 12.98 22.73 17.46
C LYS A 50 11.55 23.21 17.20
N TYR A 51 10.74 22.44 16.48
CA TYR A 51 9.43 22.90 16.00
C TYR A 51 8.26 22.58 16.94
N LEU A 52 8.41 21.59 17.84
CA LEU A 52 7.34 21.18 18.77
C LEU A 52 7.67 21.52 20.22
N SER A 53 8.83 21.09 20.72
CA SER A 53 9.14 21.22 22.16
C SER A 53 9.46 22.64 22.57
N PHE A 54 10.22 23.36 21.75
CA PHE A 54 10.75 24.68 22.07
C PHE A 54 10.35 25.77 21.07
N THR A 55 9.74 25.40 19.93
CA THR A 55 9.23 26.33 18.90
C THR A 55 10.23 27.41 18.53
N SER A 56 11.49 27.03 18.30
CA SER A 56 12.58 27.98 18.05
C SER A 56 12.59 28.49 16.62
N SER A 57 12.85 29.79 16.47
CA SER A 57 13.09 30.47 15.18
C SER A 57 14.57 30.63 14.83
N GLY A 58 15.49 30.16 15.68
CA GLY A 58 16.93 30.35 15.44
C GLY A 58 17.46 29.65 14.20
N ALA A 59 18.57 30.14 13.65
CA ALA A 59 19.19 29.58 12.45
C ALA A 59 19.72 28.15 12.68
N HIS A 60 19.47 27.25 11.72
CA HIS A 60 19.94 25.85 11.79
C HIS A 60 21.47 25.74 11.89
N THR A 61 22.19 26.66 11.26
CA THR A 61 23.67 26.73 11.30
C THR A 61 24.22 26.95 12.71
N ILE A 62 23.42 27.46 13.64
CA ILE A 62 23.81 27.71 15.04
C ILE A 62 23.22 26.64 15.95
N GLU A 63 21.94 26.30 15.77
CA GLU A 63 21.24 25.38 16.68
C GLU A 63 21.61 23.91 16.45
N ALA A 64 21.86 23.48 15.21
CA ALA A 64 22.20 22.09 14.92
C ALA A 64 23.55 21.68 15.52
N PRO A 65 24.65 22.46 15.40
CA PRO A 65 25.91 22.14 16.09
C PRO A 65 25.75 22.08 17.62
N ARG A 66 24.97 22.99 18.21
CA ARG A 66 24.69 22.99 19.66
C ARG A 66 23.86 21.78 20.09
N PHE A 67 22.92 21.35 19.25
CA PHE A 67 22.15 20.12 19.48
C PHE A 67 23.08 18.91 19.47
N VAL A 68 23.97 18.79 18.48
CA VAL A 68 24.95 17.71 18.41
C VAL A 68 25.80 17.68 19.68
N VAL A 69 26.38 18.81 20.10
CA VAL A 69 27.16 18.91 21.36
C VAL A 69 26.34 18.46 22.57
N THR A 70 25.07 18.85 22.65
CA THR A 70 24.17 18.45 23.74
C THR A 70 23.92 16.94 23.75
N THR A 71 23.65 16.34 22.59
CA THR A 71 23.45 14.89 22.45
C THR A 71 24.72 14.11 22.77
N THR A 72 25.90 14.58 22.31
CA THR A 72 27.20 13.97 22.62
C THR A 72 27.52 14.05 24.11
N LEU A 73 27.21 15.18 24.77
CA LEU A 73 27.38 15.31 26.22
C LEU A 73 26.44 14.37 26.99
N GLY A 74 25.18 14.23 26.54
CA GLY A 74 24.24 13.26 27.10
C GLY A 74 24.76 11.83 26.98
N LEU A 75 25.37 11.47 25.85
CA LEU A 75 26.01 10.17 25.64
C LEU A 75 27.23 9.97 26.55
N LEU A 76 28.06 10.99 26.72
CA LEU A 76 29.22 10.94 27.62
C LEU A 76 28.78 10.72 29.08
N ILE A 77 27.72 11.40 29.52
CA ILE A 77 27.13 11.19 30.85
C ILE A 77 26.58 9.76 30.99
N ALA A 78 25.89 9.25 29.97
CA ALA A 78 25.36 7.88 29.94
C ALA A 78 26.46 6.81 30.00
N TYR A 79 27.68 7.12 29.55
CA TYR A 79 28.85 6.24 29.64
C TYR A 79 29.61 6.36 30.98
N LEU A 80 29.87 7.59 31.44
CA LEU A 80 30.69 7.85 32.63
C LEU A 80 29.98 7.49 33.94
N LEU A 81 28.65 7.61 34.02
CA LEU A 81 27.88 7.29 35.24
C LEU A 81 27.96 5.80 35.61
N PRO A 82 27.70 4.84 34.69
CA PRO A 82 27.95 3.42 34.95
C PRO A 82 29.40 3.11 35.30
N LEU A 83 30.36 3.72 34.60
CA LEU A 83 31.80 3.49 34.86
C LEU A 83 32.23 3.98 36.25
N ALA A 84 31.71 5.12 36.71
CA ALA A 84 31.98 5.63 38.05
C ALA A 84 31.31 4.76 39.12
N ALA A 85 30.08 4.31 38.88
CA ALA A 85 29.36 3.41 39.78
C ALA A 85 30.07 2.06 39.94
N GLU A 86 30.61 1.51 38.85
CA GLU A 86 31.41 0.29 38.85
C GLU A 86 32.68 0.45 39.71
N ARG A 87 33.41 1.57 39.54
CA ARG A 87 34.59 1.89 40.37
C ARG A 87 34.27 2.09 41.85
N MET A 88 33.03 2.45 42.17
CA MET A 88 32.53 2.63 43.53
C MET A 88 31.86 1.37 44.11
N GLY A 89 31.84 0.26 43.36
CA GLY A 89 31.23 -1.01 43.79
C GLY A 89 29.70 -0.95 43.91
N LEU A 90 29.04 0.01 43.25
CA LEU A 90 27.60 0.16 43.30
C LEU A 90 26.89 -0.83 42.36
N PRO A 91 25.69 -1.30 42.70
CA PRO A 91 24.89 -2.13 41.80
C PRO A 91 24.55 -1.40 40.49
N HIS A 92 24.70 -2.08 39.34
CA HIS A 92 24.47 -1.53 38.00
C HIS A 92 23.11 -0.83 37.81
N PHE A 93 22.05 -1.34 38.46
CA PHE A 93 20.71 -0.74 38.36
C PHE A 93 20.65 0.70 38.91
N VAL A 94 21.49 1.04 39.91
CA VAL A 94 21.57 2.39 40.49
C VAL A 94 22.14 3.36 39.46
N ALA A 95 23.16 2.94 38.71
CA ALA A 95 23.75 3.74 37.65
C ALA A 95 22.77 3.95 36.49
N TYR A 96 22.05 2.91 36.07
CA TYR A 96 21.04 3.04 35.00
C TYR A 96 19.87 3.92 35.40
N ALA A 97 19.38 3.81 36.65
CA ALA A 97 18.36 4.72 37.18
C ALA A 97 18.85 6.17 37.19
N ALA A 98 20.12 6.40 37.57
CA ALA A 98 20.74 7.72 37.52
C ALA A 98 20.84 8.25 36.09
N VAL A 99 21.25 7.43 35.10
CA VAL A 99 21.29 7.82 33.68
C VAL A 99 19.91 8.21 33.16
N CYS A 100 18.88 7.41 33.45
CA CYS A 100 17.49 7.67 33.05
C CYS A 100 16.91 8.96 33.63
N LEU A 101 17.45 9.47 34.73
CA LEU A 101 17.01 10.71 35.36
C LEU A 101 17.87 11.92 34.96
N VAL A 102 19.19 11.76 35.00
CA VAL A 102 20.16 12.83 34.77
C VAL A 102 20.22 13.22 33.30
N VAL A 103 20.27 12.26 32.36
CA VAL A 103 20.43 12.59 30.93
C VAL A 103 19.23 13.37 30.38
N PRO A 104 17.96 12.98 30.60
CA PRO A 104 16.83 13.78 30.12
C PRO A 104 16.75 15.15 30.79
N MET A 105 17.13 15.27 32.07
CA MET A 105 17.11 16.55 32.79
C MET A 105 18.18 17.51 32.26
N VAL A 106 19.42 17.04 32.07
CA VAL A 106 20.51 17.83 31.49
C VAL A 106 20.19 18.22 30.05
N ASN A 107 19.72 17.27 29.23
CA ASN A 107 19.29 17.55 27.86
C ASN A 107 18.17 18.59 27.83
N PHE A 108 17.16 18.48 28.69
CA PHE A 108 16.08 19.47 28.76
C PHE A 108 16.61 20.87 29.07
N VAL A 109 17.49 21.00 30.06
CA VAL A 109 18.07 22.30 30.47
C VAL A 109 18.90 22.90 29.35
N LEU A 110 19.79 22.12 28.73
CA LEU A 110 20.64 22.58 27.64
C LEU A 110 19.83 22.94 26.40
N LEU A 111 18.85 22.11 26.04
CA LEU A 111 17.98 22.38 24.90
C LEU A 111 17.18 23.66 25.13
N LYS A 112 16.64 23.88 26.34
CA LYS A 112 15.85 25.07 26.69
C LYS A 112 16.68 26.34 26.79
N ARG A 113 17.86 26.28 27.41
CA ARG A 113 18.64 27.48 27.79
C ARG A 113 19.77 27.82 26.83
N TRP A 114 20.23 26.87 26.01
CA TRP A 114 21.42 27.04 25.19
C TRP A 114 21.19 26.73 23.70
N VAL A 115 20.60 25.57 23.38
CA VAL A 115 20.36 25.17 21.99
C VAL A 115 19.25 26.01 21.36
N PHE A 116 18.06 26.00 21.95
CA PHE A 116 16.87 26.71 21.46
C PHE A 116 16.57 27.96 22.29
N ARG A 117 17.62 28.72 22.60
CA ARG A 117 17.49 29.95 23.38
C ARG A 117 16.69 30.98 22.58
N ILE A 118 15.50 31.32 23.06
CA ILE A 118 14.69 32.40 22.49
C ILE A 118 15.45 33.72 22.70
N GLY A 119 15.87 34.36 21.60
CA GLY A 119 16.39 35.72 21.63
C GLY A 119 15.22 36.69 21.84
N ASN A 120 15.37 37.65 22.76
CA ASN A 120 14.40 38.73 22.98
C ASN A 120 14.48 39.78 21.84
N SER A 121 14.25 39.38 20.59
CA SER A 121 14.06 40.31 19.47
C SER A 121 12.58 40.32 19.08
N PRO A 122 11.82 41.40 19.39
CA PRO A 122 10.37 41.45 19.17
C PRO A 122 9.91 41.45 17.70
N HIS A 123 10.82 41.42 16.72
CA HIS A 123 10.50 41.71 15.32
C HIS A 123 10.67 40.57 14.31
N GLU A 124 11.10 39.36 14.72
CA GLU A 124 11.30 38.22 13.81
C GLU A 124 10.37 37.02 14.08
N ALA A 125 9.34 37.21 14.92
CA ALA A 125 8.33 36.17 15.19
C ALA A 125 7.33 35.94 14.03
N VAL A 126 7.51 36.62 12.89
CA VAL A 126 6.57 36.56 11.74
C VAL A 126 6.86 35.39 10.79
N PHE A 127 8.01 34.72 10.89
CA PHE A 127 8.34 33.52 10.09
C PHE A 127 8.56 32.24 10.92
N ALA A 128 8.18 32.25 12.20
CA ALA A 128 8.27 31.07 13.07
C ALA A 128 7.20 30.02 12.71
N GLY A 129 7.57 29.04 11.87
CA GLY A 129 7.02 27.68 11.83
C GLY A 129 5.52 27.54 12.13
N GLY A 130 4.68 28.04 11.21
CA GLY A 130 3.22 27.90 11.27
C GLY A 130 2.75 26.44 11.35
N SER A 131 1.46 26.23 11.58
CA SER A 131 0.79 24.91 11.65
C SER A 131 1.22 23.91 10.55
N THR A 132 1.63 24.41 9.39
CA THR A 132 2.20 23.67 8.27
C THR A 132 3.47 22.88 8.62
N GLY A 133 4.45 23.46 9.35
CA GLY A 133 5.69 22.76 9.69
C GLY A 133 5.46 21.56 10.62
N ARG A 134 4.52 21.71 11.56
CA ARG A 134 4.10 20.62 12.46
C ARG A 134 3.37 19.50 11.72
N LEU A 135 2.57 19.85 10.72
CA LEU A 135 1.87 18.88 9.87
C LEU A 135 2.83 18.06 9.02
N LEU A 136 3.85 18.71 8.43
CA LEU A 136 4.89 18.03 7.67
C LEU A 136 5.69 17.06 8.55
N ALA A 137 6.06 17.48 9.76
CA ALA A 137 6.78 16.63 10.71
C ALA A 137 5.96 15.39 11.11
N TRP A 138 4.68 15.56 11.48
CA TRP A 138 3.81 14.42 11.81
C TRP A 138 3.54 13.52 10.61
N GLY A 139 3.35 14.09 9.42
CA GLY A 139 3.21 13.33 8.18
C GLY A 139 4.42 12.45 7.91
N LEU A 140 5.63 12.98 8.10
CA LEU A 140 6.87 12.22 7.97
C LEU A 140 6.95 11.08 9.00
N VAL A 141 6.66 11.35 10.27
CA VAL A 141 6.66 10.31 11.33
C VAL A 141 5.71 9.18 11.01
N ILE A 142 4.46 9.52 10.70
CA ILE A 142 3.44 8.52 10.37
C ILE A 142 3.88 7.72 9.15
N SER A 143 4.45 8.36 8.13
CA SER A 143 4.95 7.69 6.94
C SER A 143 6.11 6.75 7.25
N CYS A 144 7.08 7.15 8.08
CA CYS A 144 8.19 6.29 8.48
C CYS A 144 7.72 5.09 9.31
N VAL A 145 6.82 5.31 10.27
CA VAL A 145 6.23 4.24 11.09
C VAL A 145 5.42 3.30 10.21
N ALA A 146 4.62 3.83 9.29
CA ALA A 146 3.88 3.03 8.32
C ALA A 146 4.81 2.21 7.42
N PHE A 147 5.86 2.82 6.87
CA PHE A 147 6.83 2.13 6.03
C PHE A 147 7.39 0.89 6.71
N VAL A 148 7.86 1.04 7.94
CA VAL A 148 8.44 -0.09 8.65
C VAL A 148 7.39 -1.12 9.03
N ILE A 149 6.25 -0.71 9.57
CA ILE A 149 5.18 -1.64 9.90
C ILE A 149 4.78 -2.45 8.65
N GLN A 150 4.58 -1.81 7.50
CA GLN A 150 4.21 -2.50 6.27
C GLN A 150 5.31 -3.43 5.77
N LEU A 151 6.58 -3.07 5.95
CA LEU A 151 7.71 -3.91 5.56
C LEU A 151 7.95 -5.09 6.52
N THR A 152 7.71 -4.92 7.81
CA THR A 152 8.06 -5.94 8.82
C THR A 152 6.90 -6.84 9.19
N MET A 153 5.67 -6.33 9.18
CA MET A 153 4.51 -7.09 9.64
C MET A 153 3.96 -8.03 8.57
N TRP A 154 3.94 -7.59 7.31
CA TRP A 154 3.40 -8.38 6.20
C TRP A 154 4.44 -8.56 5.10
N PRO A 155 4.54 -9.74 4.47
CA PRO A 155 5.09 -9.87 3.14
C PRO A 155 4.32 -8.97 2.14
N ILE A 156 4.93 -8.70 0.99
CA ILE A 156 4.21 -7.99 -0.08
C ILE A 156 3.00 -8.80 -0.53
N ASN A 157 1.86 -8.13 -0.71
CA ASN A 157 0.63 -8.83 -1.04
C ASN A 157 0.78 -9.63 -2.36
N PRO A 158 0.04 -10.75 -2.51
CA PRO A 158 0.18 -11.63 -3.66
C PRO A 158 0.00 -10.93 -5.01
N ASP A 159 -1.01 -10.07 -5.13
CA ASP A 159 -1.33 -9.37 -6.38
C ASP A 159 -0.19 -8.44 -6.81
N THR A 160 0.35 -7.66 -5.88
CA THR A 160 1.46 -6.73 -6.13
C THR A 160 2.76 -7.50 -6.39
N SER A 161 3.00 -8.59 -5.68
CA SER A 161 4.14 -9.48 -5.92
C SER A 161 4.15 -10.05 -7.34
N TRP A 162 2.98 -10.50 -7.81
CA TRP A 162 2.81 -10.96 -9.18
C TRP A 162 3.03 -9.83 -10.18
N LEU A 163 2.45 -8.64 -9.96
CA LEU A 163 2.64 -7.50 -10.86
C LEU A 163 4.11 -7.07 -10.99
N ILE A 164 4.89 -7.12 -9.90
CA ILE A 164 6.34 -6.89 -9.97
C ILE A 164 6.99 -7.94 -10.88
N THR A 165 6.61 -9.21 -10.72
CA THR A 165 7.12 -10.32 -11.54
C THR A 165 6.77 -10.14 -13.02
N VAL A 166 5.54 -9.73 -13.33
CA VAL A 166 5.10 -9.42 -14.71
C VAL A 166 5.97 -8.31 -15.31
N ILE A 167 6.22 -7.22 -14.57
CA ILE A 167 7.05 -6.11 -15.06
C ILE A 167 8.49 -6.55 -15.32
N GLU A 168 9.07 -7.35 -14.43
CA GLU A 168 10.42 -7.88 -14.60
C GLU A 168 10.54 -8.82 -15.81
N ARG A 169 9.53 -9.66 -16.04
CA ARG A 169 9.43 -10.52 -17.22
C ARG A 169 9.26 -9.72 -18.51
N MET A 170 8.38 -8.72 -18.51
CA MET A 170 8.20 -7.83 -19.66
C MET A 170 9.47 -7.07 -20.01
N ARG A 171 10.22 -6.63 -19.00
CA ARG A 171 11.55 -6.02 -19.20
C ARG A 171 12.54 -7.03 -19.79
N ALA A 172 12.45 -8.30 -19.42
CA ALA A 172 13.31 -9.36 -19.95
C ALA A 172 12.95 -9.78 -21.40
N GLY A 173 11.84 -9.28 -21.95
CA GLY A 173 11.43 -9.50 -23.34
C GLY A 173 10.05 -10.13 -23.51
N ASP A 174 9.43 -10.60 -22.41
CA ASP A 174 8.14 -11.28 -22.48
C ASP A 174 7.01 -10.31 -22.87
N ARG A 175 6.09 -10.78 -23.72
CA ARG A 175 4.93 -10.00 -24.13
C ARG A 175 3.77 -10.26 -23.18
N LEU A 176 3.17 -9.18 -22.70
CA LEU A 176 1.98 -9.24 -21.86
C LEU A 176 0.80 -9.86 -22.63
N TYR A 177 0.08 -10.76 -21.96
CA TYR A 177 -1.03 -11.56 -22.48
C TYR A 177 -0.66 -12.59 -23.54
N VAL A 178 0.65 -12.82 -23.77
CA VAL A 178 1.13 -13.92 -24.64
C VAL A 178 2.08 -14.82 -23.88
N ASP A 179 3.19 -14.26 -23.41
CA ASP A 179 4.25 -15.01 -22.72
C ASP A 179 4.06 -14.96 -21.19
N VAL A 180 3.42 -13.89 -20.70
CA VAL A 180 3.00 -13.71 -19.31
C VAL A 180 1.55 -13.23 -19.26
N ILE A 181 0.68 -13.97 -18.58
CA ILE A 181 -0.77 -13.77 -18.59
C ILE A 181 -1.25 -13.18 -17.27
N GLU A 182 -1.68 -11.92 -17.34
CA GLU A 182 -2.32 -11.19 -16.24
C GLU A 182 -3.84 -11.14 -16.45
N LEU A 183 -4.63 -11.44 -15.42
CA LEU A 183 -6.10 -11.39 -15.53
C LEU A 183 -6.60 -9.95 -15.65
N ASN A 184 -5.88 -9.04 -15.02
CA ASN A 184 -6.26 -7.64 -14.94
C ASN A 184 -5.87 -6.84 -16.21
N PRO A 185 -6.59 -5.75 -16.50
CA PRO A 185 -6.19 -4.78 -17.51
C PRO A 185 -4.79 -4.15 -17.26
N PRO A 186 -4.13 -3.63 -18.30
CA PRO A 186 -2.71 -3.26 -18.27
C PRO A 186 -2.40 -2.04 -17.39
N SER A 187 -3.41 -1.24 -17.03
CA SER A 187 -3.25 -0.15 -16.04
C SER A 187 -2.67 -0.64 -14.72
N SER A 188 -2.96 -1.89 -14.35
CA SER A 188 -2.43 -2.57 -13.15
C SER A 188 -0.91 -2.66 -13.19
N ILE A 189 -0.36 -2.92 -14.37
CA ILE A 189 1.07 -3.05 -14.62
C ILE A 189 1.70 -1.68 -14.75
N TRP A 190 1.04 -0.76 -15.46
CA TRP A 190 1.53 0.61 -15.64
C TRP A 190 1.67 1.36 -14.31
N LEU A 191 0.78 1.08 -13.34
CA LEU A 191 0.84 1.67 -12.01
C LEU A 191 2.19 1.41 -11.31
N TYR A 192 2.76 0.22 -11.47
CA TYR A 192 4.02 -0.17 -10.83
C TYR A 192 5.22 -0.18 -11.78
N TRP A 193 5.03 0.07 -13.08
CA TRP A 193 6.09 0.03 -14.09
C TRP A 193 7.30 0.89 -13.69
N VAL A 194 7.06 2.16 -13.36
CA VAL A 194 8.12 3.09 -12.96
C VAL A 194 8.83 2.68 -11.67
N PRO A 195 8.14 2.45 -10.52
CA PRO A 195 8.83 2.09 -9.29
C PRO A 195 9.60 0.76 -9.40
N VAL A 196 9.11 -0.21 -10.16
CA VAL A 196 9.82 -1.49 -10.36
C VAL A 196 11.06 -1.30 -11.24
N LEU A 197 11.00 -0.50 -12.31
CA LEU A 197 12.20 -0.25 -13.13
C LEU A 197 13.27 0.58 -12.42
N LEU A 198 12.85 1.50 -11.55
CA LEU A 198 13.75 2.35 -10.76
C LEU A 198 14.51 1.59 -9.69
N SER A 199 14.04 0.41 -9.24
CA SER A 199 14.68 -0.36 -8.16
C SER A 199 16.08 -0.86 -8.51
N ARG A 200 16.32 -1.26 -9.76
CA ARG A 200 17.62 -1.77 -10.22
C ARG A 200 18.76 -0.74 -10.18
N PRO A 201 18.66 0.45 -10.81
CA PRO A 201 19.76 1.41 -10.81
C PRO A 201 20.11 1.93 -9.42
N ILE A 202 19.17 1.89 -8.47
CA ILE A 202 19.40 2.29 -7.07
C ILE A 202 19.82 1.12 -6.17
N GLY A 203 19.88 -0.11 -6.69
CA GLY A 203 20.30 -1.31 -5.94
C GLY A 203 19.34 -1.71 -4.82
N LEU A 204 18.06 -1.34 -4.89
CA LEU A 204 17.06 -1.68 -3.88
C LEU A 204 16.11 -2.78 -4.36
N LEU A 205 15.53 -3.51 -3.42
CA LEU A 205 14.47 -4.49 -3.70
C LEU A 205 13.22 -3.81 -4.30
N PRO A 206 12.65 -4.30 -5.41
CA PRO A 206 11.44 -3.75 -6.01
C PRO A 206 10.28 -3.56 -5.03
N GLU A 207 10.10 -4.49 -4.10
CA GLU A 207 9.08 -4.48 -3.06
C GLU A 207 9.21 -3.24 -2.17
N SER A 208 10.44 -2.93 -1.74
CA SER A 208 10.72 -1.75 -0.91
C SER A 208 10.43 -0.45 -1.66
N VAL A 209 10.74 -0.41 -2.97
CA VAL A 209 10.48 0.77 -3.81
C VAL A 209 8.99 0.93 -4.07
N VAL A 210 8.25 -0.15 -4.32
CA VAL A 210 6.78 -0.13 -4.47
C VAL A 210 6.11 0.32 -3.16
N TYR A 211 6.62 -0.10 -2.01
CA TYR A 211 6.11 0.36 -0.71
C TYR A 211 6.35 1.84 -0.50
N ALA A 212 7.58 2.32 -0.76
CA ALA A 212 7.90 3.75 -0.66
C ALA A 212 7.05 4.58 -1.63
N TYR A 213 6.89 4.10 -2.88
CA TYR A 213 6.02 4.71 -3.89
C TYR A 213 4.56 4.80 -3.43
N THR A 214 4.03 3.72 -2.86
CA THR A 214 2.65 3.69 -2.33
C THR A 214 2.49 4.68 -1.17
N LEU A 215 3.46 4.79 -0.26
CA LEU A 215 3.42 5.78 0.81
C LEU A 215 3.47 7.21 0.30
N LEU A 216 4.27 7.47 -0.73
CA LEU A 216 4.31 8.79 -1.38
C LEU A 216 2.96 9.14 -1.99
N ILE A 217 2.27 8.17 -2.60
CA ILE A 217 0.89 8.35 -3.06
C ILE A 217 -0.04 8.65 -1.88
N CYS A 218 0.05 7.90 -0.78
CA CYS A 218 -0.81 8.15 0.39
C CYS A 218 -0.59 9.54 0.97
N LEU A 219 0.67 9.94 1.15
CA LEU A 219 1.04 11.26 1.64
C LEU A 219 0.58 12.35 0.68
N GLY A 220 0.81 12.18 -0.63
CA GLY A 220 0.39 13.12 -1.66
C GLY A 220 -1.13 13.28 -1.76
N GLY A 221 -1.87 12.17 -1.74
CA GLY A 221 -3.34 12.15 -1.79
C GLY A 221 -3.96 12.81 -0.56
N VAL A 222 -3.44 12.53 0.65
CA VAL A 222 -3.91 13.17 1.89
C VAL A 222 -3.53 14.66 1.92
N ALA A 223 -2.30 15.01 1.54
CA ALA A 223 -1.87 16.42 1.48
C ALA A 223 -2.70 17.23 0.49
N MET A 224 -2.99 16.67 -0.69
CA MET A 224 -3.84 17.28 -1.70
C MET A 224 -5.28 17.43 -1.23
N THR A 225 -5.83 16.42 -0.55
CA THR A 225 -7.15 16.49 0.10
C THR A 225 -7.18 17.64 1.12
N GLY A 226 -6.18 17.71 2.01
CA GLY A 226 -6.08 18.77 3.01
C GLY A 226 -5.92 20.17 2.41
N TRP A 227 -5.18 20.28 1.31
CA TRP A 227 -5.05 21.52 0.54
C TRP A 227 -6.39 21.99 -0.05
N ILE A 228 -7.18 21.08 -0.63
CA ILE A 228 -8.51 21.39 -1.18
C ILE A 228 -9.47 21.77 -0.06
N ILE A 229 -9.52 21.00 1.03
CA ILE A 229 -10.38 21.28 2.20
C ILE A 229 -10.07 22.66 2.80
N ARG A 230 -8.78 22.98 2.95
CA ARG A 230 -8.33 24.28 3.44
C ARG A 230 -8.75 25.42 2.50
N SER A 231 -8.58 25.22 1.20
CA SER A 231 -8.90 26.24 0.18
C SER A 231 -10.40 26.52 0.12
N GLY A 232 -11.24 25.48 0.27
CA GLY A 232 -12.69 25.60 0.34
C GLY A 232 -13.25 25.92 1.72
N ASN A 233 -12.40 26.08 2.73
CA ASN A 233 -12.77 26.30 4.14
C ASN A 233 -13.83 25.29 4.66
N LEU A 234 -13.72 24.01 4.26
CA LEU A 234 -14.69 22.98 4.63
C LEU A 234 -14.51 22.49 6.08
N ILE A 235 -13.29 22.59 6.60
CA ILE A 235 -12.90 22.25 7.98
C ILE A 235 -11.82 23.24 8.41
N THR A 236 -11.86 23.73 9.64
CA THR A 236 -10.96 24.78 10.10
C THR A 236 -9.80 24.29 10.98
N GLY A 237 -8.72 25.09 11.02
CA GLY A 237 -7.69 25.10 12.07
C GLY A 237 -7.14 23.73 12.49
N ARG A 238 -7.34 23.40 13.77
CA ARG A 238 -6.82 22.17 14.41
C ARG A 238 -7.58 20.92 13.97
N ALA A 239 -8.88 21.03 13.68
CA ALA A 239 -9.69 19.89 13.24
C ALA A 239 -9.17 19.32 11.91
N LEU A 240 -8.83 20.20 10.96
CA LEU A 240 -8.23 19.80 9.70
C LEU A 240 -6.91 19.06 9.91
N ALA A 241 -6.04 19.62 10.75
CA ALA A 241 -4.72 19.06 11.00
C ALA A 241 -4.79 17.62 11.55
N GLN A 242 -5.67 17.39 12.53
CA GLN A 242 -5.87 16.07 13.14
C GLN A 242 -6.57 15.11 12.18
N ALA A 243 -7.55 15.58 11.40
CA ALA A 243 -8.22 14.78 10.39
C ALA A 243 -7.23 14.28 9.33
N MET A 244 -6.30 15.12 8.84
CA MET A 244 -5.29 14.69 7.87
C MET A 244 -4.29 13.69 8.46
N ALA A 245 -3.85 13.88 9.70
CA ALA A 245 -2.96 12.93 10.36
C ALA A 245 -3.64 11.56 10.53
N LEU A 246 -4.88 11.53 11.02
CA LEU A 246 -5.64 10.30 11.20
C LEU A 246 -6.06 9.65 9.87
N MET A 247 -6.33 10.45 8.84
CA MET A 247 -6.58 9.98 7.48
C MET A 247 -5.33 9.31 6.89
N LEU A 248 -4.14 9.85 7.14
CA LEU A 248 -2.87 9.23 6.75
C LEU A 248 -2.62 7.93 7.53
N VAL A 249 -2.95 7.88 8.82
CA VAL A 249 -2.92 6.63 9.61
C VAL A 249 -3.86 5.59 9.00
N SER A 250 -5.09 5.97 8.63
CA SER A 250 -6.04 5.04 7.99
C SER A 250 -5.55 4.55 6.63
N ALA A 251 -4.98 5.43 5.81
CA ALA A 251 -4.43 5.08 4.49
C ALA A 251 -3.18 4.20 4.59
N ALA A 252 -2.23 4.54 5.47
CA ALA A 252 -0.90 3.94 5.44
C ALA A 252 -0.70 2.82 6.47
N LEU A 253 -1.45 2.80 7.57
CA LEU A 253 -1.32 1.78 8.63
C LEU A 253 -2.49 0.82 8.67
N LEU A 254 -3.73 1.33 8.66
CA LEU A 254 -4.91 0.48 8.87
C LEU A 254 -5.31 -0.36 7.65
N VAL A 255 -4.66 -0.14 6.50
CA VAL A 255 -4.86 -0.95 5.29
C VAL A 255 -4.28 -2.36 5.40
N GLY A 256 -3.42 -2.64 6.38
CA GLY A 256 -2.90 -3.99 6.65
C GLY A 256 -2.24 -4.65 5.42
N ASN A 257 -2.50 -5.94 5.22
CA ASN A 257 -1.98 -6.74 4.09
C ASN A 257 -2.43 -6.20 2.72
N SER A 258 -3.51 -5.40 2.65
CA SER A 258 -3.90 -4.75 1.39
C SER A 258 -3.04 -3.52 1.06
N PHE A 259 -1.98 -3.25 1.80
CA PHE A 259 -1.06 -2.16 1.46
C PHE A 259 -0.48 -2.38 0.07
N SER A 260 -0.35 -1.30 -0.71
CA SER A 260 -0.04 -1.29 -2.15
C SER A 260 -1.08 -1.90 -3.09
N GLU A 261 -2.23 -2.39 -2.60
CA GLU A 261 -3.31 -2.80 -3.50
C GLU A 261 -3.81 -1.65 -4.37
N ARG A 262 -4.28 -2.04 -5.54
CA ARG A 262 -4.85 -1.17 -6.56
C ARG A 262 -6.09 -0.42 -6.06
N ASP A 263 -6.99 -1.13 -5.38
CA ASP A 263 -8.20 -0.59 -4.75
C ASP A 263 -7.84 0.42 -3.65
N HIS A 264 -6.76 0.17 -2.91
CA HIS A 264 -6.23 1.07 -1.90
C HIS A 264 -5.68 2.37 -2.49
N ILE A 265 -4.76 2.28 -3.45
CA ILE A 265 -4.18 3.45 -4.13
C ILE A 265 -5.29 4.30 -4.75
N GLY A 266 -6.23 3.65 -5.44
CA GLY A 266 -7.38 4.32 -6.05
C GLY A 266 -8.27 5.04 -5.04
N ALA A 267 -8.58 4.43 -3.90
CA ALA A 267 -9.42 5.04 -2.85
C ALA A 267 -8.79 6.32 -2.26
N VAL A 268 -7.48 6.30 -2.02
CA VAL A 268 -6.76 7.47 -1.48
C VAL A 268 -6.74 8.61 -2.50
N LEU A 269 -6.45 8.32 -3.77
CA LEU A 269 -6.43 9.30 -4.85
C LEU A 269 -7.81 9.83 -5.25
N LEU A 270 -8.89 9.10 -4.93
CA LEU A 270 -10.26 9.57 -5.14
C LEU A 270 -10.68 10.66 -4.14
N THR A 271 -10.11 10.67 -2.93
CA THR A 271 -10.57 11.57 -1.86
C THR A 271 -10.43 13.07 -2.17
N PRO A 272 -9.35 13.54 -2.85
CA PRO A 272 -9.26 14.90 -3.38
C PRO A 272 -10.45 15.32 -4.25
N LEU A 273 -10.94 14.43 -5.12
CA LEU A 273 -12.13 14.68 -5.94
C LEU A 273 -13.39 14.81 -5.07
N ILE A 274 -13.53 13.97 -4.06
CA ILE A 274 -14.64 14.04 -3.10
C ILE A 274 -14.60 15.36 -2.31
N ALA A 275 -13.41 15.80 -1.88
CA ALA A 275 -13.24 17.07 -1.19
C ALA A 275 -13.60 18.27 -2.07
N LEU A 276 -13.16 18.26 -3.34
CA LEU A 276 -13.52 19.31 -4.30
C LEU A 276 -15.02 19.34 -4.57
N THR A 277 -15.63 18.16 -4.70
CA THR A 277 -17.08 18.00 -4.90
C THR A 277 -17.86 18.53 -3.70
N ALA A 278 -17.37 18.30 -2.47
CA ALA A 278 -17.94 18.89 -1.27
C ALA A 278 -17.83 20.44 -1.27
N TRP A 279 -16.72 21.00 -1.78
CA TRP A 279 -16.56 22.45 -1.98
C TRP A 279 -17.57 22.99 -3.01
N ARG A 280 -17.76 22.32 -4.15
CA ARG A 280 -18.83 22.69 -5.10
C ARG A 280 -20.21 22.68 -4.45
N GLY A 281 -20.49 21.66 -3.63
CA GLY A 281 -21.74 21.51 -2.90
C GLY A 281 -21.98 22.58 -1.82
N SER A 282 -20.94 23.18 -1.26
CA SER A 282 -21.10 24.28 -0.28
C SER A 282 -21.53 25.59 -0.93
N GLY A 283 -21.31 25.74 -2.25
CA GLY A 283 -21.59 26.96 -2.99
C GLY A 283 -20.58 28.08 -2.80
N SER A 284 -19.44 27.79 -2.16
CA SER A 284 -18.38 28.77 -1.93
C SER A 284 -17.62 29.07 -3.23
N ALA A 285 -17.34 30.34 -3.50
CA ALA A 285 -16.51 30.78 -4.63
C ALA A 285 -15.01 30.48 -4.40
N GLY A 286 -14.16 30.78 -5.40
CA GLY A 286 -12.69 30.72 -5.27
C GLY A 286 -12.01 29.49 -5.87
N LEU A 287 -12.74 28.65 -6.62
CA LEU A 287 -12.18 27.51 -7.34
C LEU A 287 -11.31 27.98 -8.52
N ALA A 288 -10.00 27.76 -8.41
CA ALA A 288 -9.03 27.97 -9.49
C ALA A 288 -8.71 26.68 -10.27
N PRO A 289 -8.22 26.77 -11.53
CA PRO A 289 -7.87 25.62 -12.37
C PRO A 289 -7.05 24.51 -11.73
N ARG A 290 -6.04 24.89 -10.95
CA ARG A 290 -5.19 23.96 -10.21
C ARG A 290 -5.95 22.96 -9.33
N HIS A 291 -7.10 23.34 -8.75
CA HIS A 291 -7.83 22.45 -7.85
C HIS A 291 -8.59 21.37 -8.61
N TRP A 292 -9.32 21.75 -9.67
CA TRP A 292 -10.07 20.78 -10.46
C TRP A 292 -9.19 19.96 -11.40
N LEU A 293 -8.03 20.47 -11.83
CA LEU A 293 -7.00 19.67 -12.50
C LEU A 293 -6.49 18.57 -11.55
N ALA A 294 -6.01 18.97 -10.36
CA ALA A 294 -5.42 18.04 -9.40
C ALA A 294 -6.43 16.97 -8.94
N ALA A 295 -7.64 17.39 -8.58
CA ALA A 295 -8.72 16.49 -8.18
C ALA A 295 -9.21 15.59 -9.32
N GLY A 296 -9.38 16.13 -10.53
CA GLY A 296 -9.83 15.37 -11.70
C GLY A 296 -8.83 14.27 -12.09
N PHE A 297 -7.54 14.61 -12.17
CA PHE A 297 -6.50 13.62 -12.48
C PHE A 297 -6.40 12.54 -11.40
N ALA A 298 -6.43 12.93 -10.12
CA ALA A 298 -6.35 11.97 -9.02
C ALA A 298 -7.58 11.06 -8.95
N GLY A 299 -8.78 11.64 -9.10
CA GLY A 299 -10.04 10.88 -9.13
C GLY A 299 -10.19 9.99 -10.36
N GLY A 300 -9.54 10.31 -11.48
CA GLY A 300 -9.50 9.45 -12.66
C GLY A 300 -8.76 8.13 -12.44
N VAL A 301 -7.74 8.10 -11.58
CA VAL A 301 -6.88 6.91 -11.37
C VAL A 301 -7.68 5.70 -10.88
N ILE A 302 -8.68 5.88 -10.01
CA ILE A 302 -9.45 4.73 -9.50
C ILE A 302 -10.22 4.01 -10.61
N ALA A 303 -10.74 4.76 -11.59
CA ALA A 303 -11.47 4.20 -12.73
C ALA A 303 -10.52 3.55 -13.76
N LEU A 304 -9.28 4.06 -13.89
CA LEU A 304 -8.23 3.41 -14.67
C LEU A 304 -7.87 2.04 -14.12
N VAL A 305 -7.75 1.96 -12.79
CA VAL A 305 -7.33 0.77 -12.09
C VAL A 305 -8.44 -0.28 -12.06
N LYS A 306 -9.67 0.12 -11.73
CA LYS A 306 -10.87 -0.73 -11.78
C LYS A 306 -12.09 0.09 -12.23
N PRO A 307 -12.58 -0.11 -13.48
CA PRO A 307 -13.70 0.65 -14.02
C PRO A 307 -14.98 0.61 -13.18
N TYR A 308 -15.19 -0.45 -12.38
CA TYR A 308 -16.33 -0.57 -11.46
C TYR A 308 -16.46 0.63 -10.50
N TYR A 309 -15.35 1.25 -10.09
CA TYR A 309 -15.37 2.39 -9.16
C TYR A 309 -15.77 3.72 -9.81
N ALA A 310 -16.03 3.76 -11.12
CA ALA A 310 -16.69 4.91 -11.76
C ALA A 310 -18.03 5.25 -11.10
N VAL A 311 -18.72 4.25 -10.50
CA VAL A 311 -19.94 4.47 -9.71
C VAL A 311 -19.73 5.41 -8.53
N VAL A 312 -18.53 5.44 -7.93
CA VAL A 312 -18.21 6.33 -6.80
C VAL A 312 -18.03 7.77 -7.28
N VAL A 313 -17.38 7.96 -8.42
CA VAL A 313 -17.27 9.28 -9.09
C VAL A 313 -18.66 9.78 -9.49
N PHE A 314 -19.50 8.91 -10.03
CA PHE A 314 -20.87 9.24 -10.39
C PHE A 314 -21.73 9.59 -9.18
N ALA A 315 -21.59 8.88 -8.05
CA ALA A 315 -22.26 9.22 -6.81
C ALA A 315 -21.85 10.60 -6.29
N ALA A 316 -20.56 10.93 -6.37
CA ALA A 316 -20.05 12.25 -6.02
C ALA A 316 -20.63 13.36 -6.92
N ALA A 317 -20.65 13.16 -8.24
CA ALA A 317 -21.24 14.12 -9.19
C ALA A 317 -22.74 14.32 -8.95
N THR A 318 -23.47 13.21 -8.77
CA THR A 318 -24.93 13.20 -8.50
C THR A 318 -25.25 14.01 -7.25
N TYR A 319 -24.44 13.90 -6.19
CA TYR A 319 -24.63 14.69 -4.98
C TYR A 319 -24.66 16.19 -5.24
N VAL A 320 -23.71 16.72 -6.02
CA VAL A 320 -23.64 18.15 -6.33
C VAL A 320 -24.79 18.57 -7.24
N VAL A 321 -25.11 17.76 -8.25
CA VAL A 321 -26.24 17.98 -9.16
C VAL A 321 -27.55 18.11 -8.39
N VAL A 322 -27.83 17.16 -7.49
CA VAL A 322 -29.05 17.16 -6.67
C VAL A 322 -29.05 18.35 -5.71
N ARG A 323 -27.91 18.63 -5.05
CA ARG A 323 -27.80 19.70 -4.05
C ARG A 323 -27.92 21.09 -4.66
N ARG A 324 -27.40 21.31 -5.87
CA ARG A 324 -27.43 22.58 -6.60
C ARG A 324 -28.61 22.68 -7.58
N ARG A 325 -29.33 21.58 -7.81
CA ARG A 325 -30.43 21.42 -8.77
C ARG A 325 -30.05 21.81 -10.20
N ASP A 326 -28.87 21.37 -10.63
CA ASP A 326 -28.33 21.68 -11.96
C ASP A 326 -27.64 20.44 -12.56
N ILE A 327 -28.24 19.89 -13.61
CA ILE A 327 -27.75 18.70 -14.32
C ILE A 327 -26.48 18.99 -15.13
N GLY A 328 -26.25 20.25 -15.52
CA GLY A 328 -25.04 20.66 -16.23
C GLY A 328 -23.77 20.44 -15.40
N LEU A 329 -23.89 20.28 -14.08
CA LEU A 329 -22.76 20.03 -13.18
C LEU A 329 -22.11 18.65 -13.36
N PHE A 330 -22.73 17.71 -14.10
CA PHE A 330 -22.02 16.51 -14.57
C PHE A 330 -20.87 16.84 -15.53
N LEU A 331 -20.92 17.99 -16.21
CA LEU A 331 -19.91 18.45 -17.16
C LEU A 331 -18.86 19.36 -16.51
N LEU A 332 -18.73 19.35 -15.18
CA LEU A 332 -17.65 20.07 -14.51
C LEU A 332 -16.28 19.53 -14.95
N PRO A 333 -15.25 20.39 -15.06
CA PRO A 333 -13.93 20.00 -15.56
C PRO A 333 -13.33 18.79 -14.84
N GLU A 334 -13.46 18.73 -13.51
CA GLU A 334 -12.97 17.61 -12.70
C GLU A 334 -13.57 16.24 -13.10
N PHE A 335 -14.86 16.20 -13.46
CA PHE A 335 -15.53 14.97 -13.90
C PHE A 335 -15.22 14.65 -15.35
N LEU A 336 -15.11 15.66 -16.21
CA LEU A 336 -14.69 15.48 -17.60
C LEU A 336 -13.26 14.95 -17.69
N ILE A 337 -12.34 15.40 -16.82
CA ILE A 337 -10.98 14.86 -16.74
C ILE A 337 -11.01 13.40 -16.32
N ALA A 338 -11.70 13.06 -15.23
CA ALA A 338 -11.77 11.68 -14.76
C ALA A 338 -12.42 10.73 -15.78
N GLY A 339 -13.52 11.15 -16.42
CA GLY A 339 -14.19 10.41 -17.49
C GLY A 339 -13.32 10.30 -18.75
N GLY A 340 -12.71 11.40 -19.17
CA GLY A 340 -11.82 11.46 -20.32
C GLY A 340 -10.60 10.56 -20.17
N MET A 341 -9.98 10.51 -18.98
CA MET A 341 -8.92 9.55 -18.67
C MET A 341 -9.38 8.10 -18.82
N SER A 342 -10.57 7.79 -18.34
CA SER A 342 -11.14 6.43 -18.42
C SER A 342 -11.38 6.01 -19.87
N VAL A 343 -11.97 6.90 -20.69
CA VAL A 343 -12.18 6.66 -22.12
C VAL A 343 -10.87 6.54 -22.88
N ALA A 344 -9.93 7.47 -22.65
CA ALA A 344 -8.62 7.44 -23.28
C ALA A 344 -7.87 6.14 -22.94
N TYR A 345 -7.94 5.70 -21.69
CA TYR A 345 -7.36 4.43 -21.28
C TYR A 345 -8.01 3.23 -21.96
N MET A 346 -9.34 3.15 -21.99
CA MET A 346 -10.03 2.06 -22.70
C MET A 346 -9.65 2.01 -24.18
N ALA A 347 -9.51 3.18 -24.82
CA ALA A 347 -9.03 3.26 -26.20
C ALA A 347 -7.58 2.75 -26.33
N VAL A 348 -6.66 3.19 -25.48
CA VAL A 348 -5.26 2.70 -25.51
C VAL A 348 -5.20 1.20 -25.20
N PHE A 349 -5.98 0.72 -24.24
CA PHE A 349 -6.04 -0.68 -23.88
C PHE A 349 -6.50 -1.54 -25.07
N TYR A 350 -7.61 -1.17 -25.70
CA TYR A 350 -8.13 -1.88 -26.87
C TYR A 350 -7.16 -1.87 -28.05
N LEU A 351 -6.54 -0.72 -28.34
CA LEU A 351 -5.62 -0.58 -29.48
C LEU A 351 -4.26 -1.24 -29.25
N ALA A 352 -3.74 -1.22 -28.01
CA ALA A 352 -2.41 -1.74 -27.71
C ALA A 352 -2.40 -3.22 -27.32
N TYR A 353 -3.52 -3.77 -26.83
CA TYR A 353 -3.62 -5.15 -26.37
C TYR A 353 -4.89 -5.85 -26.93
N PRO A 354 -5.04 -5.96 -28.27
CA PRO A 354 -6.20 -6.61 -28.88
C PRO A 354 -6.37 -8.06 -28.41
N ILE A 355 -5.26 -8.78 -28.22
CA ILE A 355 -5.25 -10.18 -27.73
C ILE A 355 -5.93 -10.36 -26.37
N TYR A 356 -5.93 -9.32 -25.51
CA TYR A 356 -6.69 -9.38 -24.26
C TYR A 356 -8.18 -9.57 -24.53
N PHE A 357 -8.72 -8.84 -25.51
CA PHE A 357 -10.14 -8.87 -25.84
C PHE A 357 -10.52 -10.09 -26.69
N GLU A 358 -9.63 -10.51 -27.58
CA GLU A 358 -9.87 -11.59 -28.54
C GLU A 358 -9.72 -12.97 -27.91
N GLU A 359 -8.72 -13.16 -27.03
CA GLU A 359 -8.39 -14.47 -26.47
C GLU A 359 -8.65 -14.56 -24.96
N LEU A 360 -8.13 -13.61 -24.17
CA LEU A 360 -8.16 -13.73 -22.72
C LEU A 360 -9.52 -13.40 -22.09
N LEU A 361 -10.19 -12.34 -22.56
CA LEU A 361 -11.47 -11.87 -22.02
C LEU A 361 -12.59 -12.91 -22.16
N PRO A 362 -12.73 -13.65 -23.27
CA PRO A 362 -13.67 -14.78 -23.37
C PRO A 362 -13.42 -15.84 -22.29
N ILE A 363 -12.16 -16.26 -22.11
CA ILE A 363 -11.77 -17.23 -21.09
C ILE A 363 -12.12 -16.70 -19.70
N LEU A 364 -11.77 -15.44 -19.41
CA LEU A 364 -12.10 -14.79 -18.13
C LEU A 364 -13.61 -14.73 -17.90
N ARG A 365 -14.40 -14.39 -18.92
CA ARG A 365 -15.86 -14.30 -18.84
C ARG A 365 -16.49 -15.63 -18.48
N GLU A 366 -16.00 -16.72 -19.07
CA GLU A 366 -16.53 -18.08 -18.87
C GLU A 366 -16.06 -18.73 -17.57
N THR A 367 -14.89 -18.34 -17.06
CA THR A 367 -14.29 -18.94 -15.87
C THR A 367 -14.29 -17.97 -14.68
N TYR A 368 -13.22 -17.19 -14.53
CA TYR A 368 -12.96 -16.32 -13.39
C TYR A 368 -14.14 -15.39 -13.11
N MET A 369 -14.67 -14.67 -14.11
CA MET A 369 -15.76 -13.70 -13.93
C MET A 369 -17.11 -14.37 -13.67
N ALA A 370 -17.36 -15.57 -14.25
CA ALA A 370 -18.61 -16.31 -14.06
C ALA A 370 -18.79 -16.80 -12.61
N PHE A 371 -17.70 -17.10 -11.91
CA PHE A 371 -17.76 -17.52 -10.52
C PHE A 371 -18.08 -16.35 -9.57
N SER A 372 -19.03 -16.52 -8.65
CA SER A 372 -19.30 -15.56 -7.57
C SER A 372 -19.71 -16.30 -6.31
N TRP A 373 -19.30 -15.78 -5.15
CA TRP A 373 -19.76 -16.26 -3.86
C TRP A 373 -21.22 -15.87 -3.61
N PRO A 374 -21.96 -16.66 -2.80
CA PRO A 374 -23.32 -16.33 -2.40
C PRO A 374 -23.44 -14.95 -1.73
N LEU A 375 -24.54 -14.24 -2.03
CA LEU A 375 -24.76 -12.86 -1.56
C LEU A 375 -24.85 -12.74 -0.04
N ASP A 376 -25.41 -13.74 0.63
CA ASP A 376 -25.52 -13.83 2.08
C ASP A 376 -24.14 -13.92 2.74
N LEU A 377 -23.23 -14.73 2.20
CA LEU A 377 -21.85 -14.79 2.69
C LEU A 377 -21.15 -13.44 2.49
N LEU A 378 -21.29 -12.83 1.31
CA LEU A 378 -20.72 -11.51 1.04
C LEU A 378 -21.25 -10.46 2.02
N ALA A 379 -22.55 -10.51 2.33
CA ALA A 379 -23.20 -9.62 3.28
C ALA A 379 -22.67 -9.84 4.71
N VAL A 380 -22.50 -11.09 5.16
CA VAL A 380 -21.89 -11.41 6.46
C VAL A 380 -20.47 -10.84 6.54
N LEU A 381 -19.68 -11.01 5.49
CA LEU A 381 -18.31 -10.49 5.42
C LEU A 381 -18.25 -8.95 5.38
N ALA A 382 -19.30 -8.28 4.90
CA ALA A 382 -19.42 -6.83 4.87
C ALA A 382 -20.15 -6.24 6.09
N ALA A 383 -20.84 -7.05 6.90
CA ALA A 383 -21.64 -6.61 8.03
C ALA A 383 -20.87 -5.73 9.05
N PRO A 384 -19.58 -5.99 9.35
CA PRO A 384 -18.80 -5.12 10.22
C PRO A 384 -18.74 -3.65 9.76
N LEU A 385 -18.92 -3.38 8.46
CA LEU A 385 -18.92 -2.01 7.91
C LEU A 385 -20.12 -1.18 8.37
N LEU A 386 -21.20 -1.81 8.84
CA LEU A 386 -22.40 -1.11 9.32
C LEU A 386 -22.12 -0.26 10.58
N VAL A 387 -21.04 -0.53 11.32
CA VAL A 387 -20.60 0.30 12.45
C VAL A 387 -20.29 1.73 12.01
N ILE A 388 -19.78 1.91 10.79
CA ILE A 388 -19.35 3.21 10.26
C ILE A 388 -20.51 4.20 10.14
N PRO A 389 -21.60 3.92 9.39
CA PRO A 389 -22.74 4.84 9.31
C PRO A 389 -23.42 5.04 10.67
N VAL A 390 -23.43 4.04 11.56
CA VAL A 390 -23.98 4.17 12.91
C VAL A 390 -23.18 5.19 13.73
N VAL A 391 -21.86 5.01 13.84
CA VAL A 391 -20.99 5.92 14.60
C VAL A 391 -20.95 7.32 13.96
N TYR A 392 -20.89 7.41 12.63
CA TYR A 392 -21.02 8.67 11.92
C TYR A 392 -22.35 9.36 12.24
N GLY A 393 -23.47 8.63 12.24
CA GLY A 393 -24.79 9.15 12.60
C GLY A 393 -24.87 9.69 14.03
N ILE A 394 -24.23 9.02 15.00
CA ILE A 394 -24.11 9.51 16.38
C ILE A 394 -23.32 10.82 16.44
N PHE A 395 -22.17 10.88 15.77
CA PHE A 395 -21.35 12.10 15.73
C PHE A 395 -22.04 13.23 14.97
N ALA A 396 -22.71 12.94 13.87
CA ALA A 396 -23.46 13.91 13.07
C ALA A 396 -24.57 14.55 13.90
N ARG A 397 -25.35 13.76 14.66
CA ARG A 397 -26.37 14.28 15.60
C ARG A 397 -25.78 15.11 16.73
N SER A 398 -24.54 14.83 17.12
CA SER A 398 -23.82 15.55 18.18
C SER A 398 -23.12 16.84 17.69
N GLY A 399 -23.31 17.24 16.44
CA GLY A 399 -22.69 18.44 15.85
C GLY A 399 -21.43 18.19 15.00
N GLY A 400 -21.04 16.93 14.79
CA GLY A 400 -19.89 16.54 13.96
C GLY A 400 -20.15 16.57 12.46
N ARG A 401 -21.40 16.84 12.03
CA ARG A 401 -21.81 16.75 10.63
C ARG A 401 -21.05 17.75 9.75
N SER A 402 -20.74 17.33 8.52
CA SER A 402 -20.17 18.20 7.48
C SER A 402 -20.57 17.73 6.09
N ILE A 403 -20.57 18.64 5.11
CA ILE A 403 -20.82 18.32 3.69
C ILE A 403 -19.82 17.27 3.21
N PHE A 404 -18.54 17.42 3.56
CA PHE A 404 -17.48 16.48 3.20
C PHE A 404 -17.69 15.10 3.84
N GLY A 405 -18.01 15.05 5.14
CA GLY A 405 -18.31 13.79 5.84
C GLY A 405 -19.53 13.06 5.27
N ASP A 406 -20.61 13.80 4.96
CA ASP A 406 -21.81 13.21 4.35
C ASP A 406 -21.49 12.62 2.98
N LEU A 407 -20.71 13.34 2.17
CA LEU A 407 -20.33 12.89 0.84
C LEU A 407 -19.38 11.69 0.87
N LEU A 408 -18.43 11.67 1.80
CA LEU A 408 -17.57 10.50 2.04
C LEU A 408 -18.39 9.27 2.40
N LEU A 409 -19.42 9.41 3.23
CA LEU A 409 -20.29 8.29 3.60
C LEU A 409 -21.15 7.81 2.43
N ILE A 410 -21.66 8.72 1.60
CA ILE A 410 -22.38 8.37 0.36
C ILE A 410 -21.45 7.61 -0.60
N CYS A 411 -20.22 8.11 -0.78
CA CYS A 411 -19.21 7.48 -1.64
C CYS A 411 -18.77 6.12 -1.09
N ALA A 412 -18.67 5.96 0.23
CA ALA A 412 -18.44 4.66 0.86
C ALA A 412 -19.57 3.66 0.56
N GLY A 413 -20.84 4.10 0.63
CA GLY A 413 -21.98 3.28 0.23
C GLY A 413 -21.92 2.88 -1.25
N ALA A 414 -21.59 3.81 -2.14
CA ALA A 414 -21.40 3.52 -3.56
C ALA A 414 -20.23 2.54 -3.80
N ALA A 415 -19.16 2.64 -3.02
CA ALA A 415 -18.00 1.77 -3.10
C ALA A 415 -18.29 0.32 -2.64
N CYS A 416 -19.41 0.06 -1.97
CA CYS A 416 -19.88 -1.31 -1.70
C CYS A 416 -20.41 -1.99 -2.97
N ILE A 417 -20.90 -1.23 -3.96
CA ILE A 417 -21.50 -1.80 -5.18
C ILE A 417 -20.48 -2.71 -5.91
N PRO A 418 -19.25 -2.27 -6.21
CA PRO A 418 -18.22 -3.12 -6.81
C PRO A 418 -17.91 -4.40 -6.04
N TYR A 419 -18.00 -4.39 -4.71
CA TYR A 419 -17.75 -5.58 -3.89
C TYR A 419 -18.81 -6.67 -4.15
N PHE A 420 -20.09 -6.28 -4.16
CA PHE A 420 -21.19 -7.21 -4.43
C PHE A 420 -21.27 -7.60 -5.90
N THR A 421 -21.02 -6.69 -6.84
CA THR A 421 -21.08 -7.01 -8.28
C THR A 421 -19.94 -7.92 -8.72
N GLN A 422 -18.75 -7.80 -8.11
CA GLN A 422 -17.63 -8.70 -8.42
C GLN A 422 -17.80 -10.08 -7.78
N GLY A 423 -18.49 -10.15 -6.64
CA GLY A 423 -18.84 -11.42 -6.01
C GLY A 423 -17.67 -12.26 -5.48
N LYS A 424 -16.43 -11.74 -5.44
CA LYS A 424 -15.23 -12.54 -5.08
C LYS A 424 -15.01 -12.72 -3.59
N GLY A 425 -15.58 -11.82 -2.79
CA GLY A 425 -15.43 -11.88 -1.33
C GLY A 425 -14.03 -11.56 -0.83
N TRP A 426 -13.11 -11.00 -1.62
CA TRP A 426 -11.80 -10.57 -1.10
C TRP A 426 -11.90 -9.32 -0.23
N ALA A 427 -11.06 -9.23 0.79
CA ALA A 427 -11.08 -8.12 1.74
C ALA A 427 -10.80 -6.77 1.05
N TYR A 428 -9.79 -6.69 0.18
CA TYR A 428 -9.39 -5.44 -0.47
C TYR A 428 -10.47 -4.84 -1.37
N HIS A 429 -11.42 -5.64 -1.88
CA HIS A 429 -12.57 -5.12 -2.64
C HIS A 429 -13.51 -4.24 -1.81
N THR A 430 -13.56 -4.42 -0.48
CA THR A 430 -14.31 -3.52 0.42
C THR A 430 -13.47 -2.33 0.88
N TYR A 431 -12.16 -2.30 0.62
CA TYR A 431 -11.27 -1.28 1.15
C TYR A 431 -11.69 0.14 0.77
N PRO A 432 -12.10 0.47 -0.47
CA PRO A 432 -12.56 1.82 -0.78
C PRO A 432 -13.77 2.26 0.05
N ALA A 433 -14.70 1.35 0.35
CA ALA A 433 -15.83 1.64 1.25
C ALA A 433 -15.36 1.85 2.69
N VAL A 434 -14.47 0.99 3.18
CA VAL A 434 -13.89 1.07 4.53
C VAL A 434 -13.16 2.39 4.73
N TYR A 435 -12.26 2.72 3.81
CA TYR A 435 -11.41 3.91 3.89
C TYR A 435 -12.25 5.17 3.86
N LEU A 436 -13.10 5.36 2.84
CA LEU A 436 -13.94 6.56 2.72
C LEU A 436 -14.86 6.74 3.92
N GLY A 437 -15.48 5.66 4.40
CA GLY A 437 -16.36 5.67 5.56
C GLY A 437 -15.61 5.98 6.86
N SER A 438 -14.42 5.42 7.03
CA SER A 438 -13.53 5.69 8.16
C SER A 438 -13.07 7.15 8.19
N VAL A 439 -12.72 7.72 7.03
CA VAL A 439 -12.40 9.15 6.91
C VAL A 439 -13.61 10.01 7.27
N ALA A 440 -14.83 9.60 6.92
CA ALA A 440 -16.05 10.31 7.34
C ALA A 440 -16.20 10.36 8.87
N VAL A 441 -15.99 9.23 9.55
CA VAL A 441 -16.00 9.13 11.02
C VAL A 441 -14.89 9.98 11.64
N ILE A 442 -13.66 9.89 11.11
CA ILE A 442 -12.50 10.67 11.57
C ILE A 442 -12.78 12.17 11.46
N VAL A 443 -13.30 12.64 10.32
CA VAL A 443 -13.66 14.05 10.10
C VAL A 443 -14.72 14.50 11.10
N ALA A 444 -15.77 13.70 11.31
CA ALA A 444 -16.82 14.03 12.26
C ALA A 444 -16.30 14.08 13.70
N ALA A 445 -15.45 13.14 14.10
CA ALA A 445 -14.79 13.11 15.41
C ALA A 445 -13.87 14.32 15.61
N CYS A 446 -13.07 14.69 14.62
CA CYS A 446 -12.19 15.85 14.68
C CYS A 446 -12.97 17.16 14.76
N LYS A 447 -14.04 17.31 13.97
CA LYS A 447 -14.92 18.48 14.05
C LYS A 447 -15.59 18.59 15.41
N LEU A 448 -16.07 17.46 15.94
CA LEU A 448 -16.47 17.41 17.33
C LEU A 448 -15.29 17.90 18.15
N VAL A 449 -14.20 17.18 18.34
CA VAL A 449 -13.18 17.58 19.34
C VAL A 449 -12.61 19.01 19.19
N PHE A 450 -12.40 19.51 17.97
CA PHE A 450 -11.56 20.69 17.73
C PHE A 450 -12.26 21.89 17.07
N ASP A 451 -13.49 21.74 16.56
CA ASP A 451 -14.19 22.79 15.77
C ASP A 451 -15.51 23.23 16.45
N ARG A 452 -15.64 23.03 17.79
CA ARG A 452 -16.83 23.44 18.55
C ARG A 452 -16.74 24.91 18.98
N PRO A 453 -17.81 25.70 18.85
CA PRO A 453 -17.95 26.95 19.59
C PRO A 453 -18.26 26.64 21.06
N GLY A 454 -17.30 26.79 21.97
CA GLY A 454 -17.53 26.58 23.41
C GLY A 454 -16.29 26.14 24.20
N PRO A 455 -16.45 25.81 25.50
CA PRO A 455 -15.36 25.31 26.34
C PRO A 455 -14.81 23.98 25.83
N ALA A 456 -13.56 23.69 26.21
CA ALA A 456 -12.89 22.45 25.83
C ALA A 456 -13.71 21.22 26.23
N VAL A 457 -13.64 20.18 25.39
CA VAL A 457 -14.35 18.92 25.60
C VAL A 457 -13.91 18.29 26.92
N ARG A 458 -14.87 17.97 27.78
CA ARG A 458 -14.59 17.26 29.03
C ARG A 458 -13.99 15.89 28.75
N LEU A 459 -13.03 15.47 29.57
CA LEU A 459 -12.28 14.22 29.41
C LEU A 459 -13.17 12.98 29.18
N PRO A 460 -14.30 12.77 29.90
CA PRO A 460 -15.17 11.62 29.65
C PRO A 460 -15.77 11.61 28.24
N LYS A 461 -16.20 12.78 27.74
CA LYS A 461 -16.76 12.88 26.38
C LYS A 461 -15.68 12.74 25.30
N LEU A 462 -14.46 13.17 25.58
CA LEU A 462 -13.31 12.93 24.71
C LEU A 462 -13.01 11.43 24.61
N ALA A 463 -12.97 10.74 25.75
CA ALA A 463 -12.78 9.29 25.81
C ALA A 463 -13.89 8.53 25.08
N GLU A 464 -15.15 8.96 25.21
CA GLU A 464 -16.28 8.39 24.47
C GLU A 464 -16.11 8.54 22.96
N ILE A 465 -15.77 9.73 22.47
CA ILE A 465 -15.55 9.99 21.03
C ILE A 465 -14.37 9.17 20.52
N ALA A 466 -13.26 9.14 21.26
CA ALA A 466 -12.08 8.37 20.90
C ALA A 466 -12.38 6.86 20.89
N GLY A 467 -13.10 6.34 21.88
CA GLY A 467 -13.50 4.94 21.98
C GLY A 467 -14.42 4.50 20.86
N LEU A 468 -15.46 5.31 20.54
CA LEU A 468 -16.36 5.03 19.42
C LEU A 468 -15.63 5.10 18.07
N THR A 469 -14.70 6.06 17.90
CA THR A 469 -13.88 6.16 16.69
C THR A 469 -13.00 4.92 16.56
N LEU A 470 -12.29 4.53 17.63
CA LEU A 470 -11.43 3.35 17.62
C LEU A 470 -12.22 2.07 17.34
N MET A 471 -13.38 1.89 17.98
CA MET A 471 -14.28 0.76 17.74
C MET A 471 -14.69 0.68 16.27
N ALA A 472 -15.10 1.81 15.67
CA ALA A 472 -15.50 1.86 14.27
C ALA A 472 -14.32 1.50 13.34
N LEU A 473 -13.13 2.03 13.61
CA LEU A 473 -11.94 1.75 12.81
C LEU A 473 -11.50 0.29 12.94
N VAL A 474 -11.44 -0.27 14.15
CA VAL A 474 -11.05 -1.67 14.36
C VAL A 474 -12.03 -2.62 13.68
N ALA A 475 -13.33 -2.45 13.91
CA ALA A 475 -14.34 -3.30 13.30
C ALA A 475 -14.34 -3.24 11.76
N ALA A 476 -14.08 -2.07 11.18
CA ALA A 476 -14.02 -1.92 9.72
C ALA A 476 -12.71 -2.43 9.09
N HIS A 477 -11.58 -2.40 9.82
CA HIS A 477 -10.27 -2.73 9.26
C HIS A 477 -9.70 -4.09 9.69
N TRP A 478 -10.25 -4.75 10.71
CA TRP A 478 -9.71 -6.01 11.24
C TRP A 478 -9.43 -7.07 10.17
N ARG A 479 -10.29 -7.14 9.15
CA ARG A 479 -10.20 -8.10 8.05
C ARG A 479 -8.94 -7.95 7.17
N PHE A 480 -8.25 -6.82 7.23
CA PHE A 480 -7.03 -6.59 6.46
C PHE A 480 -5.75 -7.07 7.16
N PHE A 481 -5.83 -7.42 8.45
CA PHE A 481 -4.65 -7.78 9.25
C PHE A 481 -4.18 -9.24 9.12
N PRO A 482 -5.04 -10.25 8.85
CA PRO A 482 -4.57 -11.63 8.71
C PRO A 482 -3.59 -11.78 7.54
N ASP A 483 -2.48 -12.48 7.80
CA ASP A 483 -1.51 -12.84 6.77
C ASP A 483 -1.86 -14.19 6.15
N HIS A 484 -1.92 -14.22 4.82
CA HIS A 484 -2.23 -15.41 4.03
C HIS A 484 -0.99 -15.94 3.29
N ALA A 485 0.13 -15.21 3.34
CA ALA A 485 1.37 -15.62 2.71
C ALA A 485 2.11 -16.68 3.53
N ALA A 486 3.01 -17.40 2.85
CA ALA A 486 3.96 -18.31 3.48
C ALA A 486 4.85 -17.62 4.52
N SER A 487 5.20 -18.34 5.60
CA SER A 487 6.08 -17.81 6.64
C SER A 487 7.47 -17.43 6.11
N ARG A 488 8.02 -16.36 6.69
CA ARG A 488 9.41 -15.94 6.43
C ARG A 488 10.43 -17.01 6.81
N ASP A 489 10.10 -17.84 7.80
CA ASP A 489 10.94 -18.95 8.25
C ASP A 489 11.07 -20.02 7.17
N LEU A 490 9.94 -20.42 6.54
CA LEU A 490 9.95 -21.33 5.40
C LEU A 490 10.81 -20.77 4.26
N ALA A 491 10.58 -19.51 3.89
CA ALA A 491 11.33 -18.88 2.80
C ALA A 491 12.84 -18.82 3.10
N THR A 492 13.22 -18.52 4.34
CA THR A 492 14.64 -18.45 4.75
C THR A 492 15.29 -19.83 4.72
N ALA A 493 14.58 -20.87 5.21
CA ALA A 493 15.06 -22.24 5.21
C ALA A 493 15.32 -22.79 3.80
N VAL A 494 14.44 -22.49 2.84
CA VAL A 494 14.59 -22.93 1.45
C VAL A 494 15.63 -22.07 0.71
N ARG A 495 15.64 -20.75 0.92
CA ARG A 495 16.61 -19.84 0.28
C ARG A 495 18.05 -20.16 0.64
N GLY A 496 18.31 -20.67 1.84
CA GLY A 496 19.66 -21.14 2.23
C GLY A 496 20.19 -22.30 1.38
N GLN A 497 19.35 -22.94 0.56
CA GLN A 497 19.69 -24.14 -0.20
C GLN A 497 19.85 -23.90 -1.71
N THR A 498 19.43 -22.74 -2.23
CA THR A 498 19.38 -22.44 -3.67
C THR A 498 19.80 -21.00 -3.97
N SER A 499 20.37 -20.74 -5.15
CA SER A 499 20.81 -19.42 -5.59
C SER A 499 20.06 -19.00 -6.85
N SER A 500 19.04 -18.14 -6.69
CA SER A 500 18.17 -17.64 -7.77
C SER A 500 17.46 -18.73 -8.59
N PRO A 501 16.72 -19.66 -7.95
CA PRO A 501 16.14 -20.81 -8.63
C PRO A 501 15.02 -20.42 -9.59
N THR A 502 14.78 -21.23 -10.62
CA THR A 502 13.50 -21.23 -11.33
C THR A 502 12.38 -21.78 -10.43
N VAL A 503 11.21 -21.13 -10.45
CA VAL A 503 10.07 -21.46 -9.57
C VAL A 503 8.82 -21.68 -10.40
N GLY A 504 8.14 -22.79 -10.15
CA GLY A 504 6.76 -23.06 -10.58
C GLY A 504 5.89 -23.46 -9.39
N MET A 505 4.59 -23.64 -9.64
CA MET A 505 3.62 -24.00 -8.59
C MET A 505 2.62 -25.04 -9.06
N LEU A 506 2.06 -25.82 -8.14
CA LEU A 506 0.77 -26.50 -8.29
C LEU A 506 -0.19 -25.87 -7.28
N GLY A 507 -1.22 -25.16 -7.77
CA GLY A 507 -2.16 -24.46 -6.89
C GLY A 507 -3.01 -23.43 -7.62
N GLY A 508 -4.29 -23.33 -7.27
CA GLY A 508 -5.25 -22.40 -7.85
C GLY A 508 -5.21 -20.98 -7.25
N ASP A 509 -4.73 -20.83 -6.02
CA ASP A 509 -4.62 -19.54 -5.34
C ASP A 509 -3.27 -18.85 -5.60
N ILE A 510 -3.31 -17.58 -5.99
CA ILE A 510 -2.12 -16.74 -6.20
C ILE A 510 -1.28 -16.61 -4.91
N ALA A 511 -1.92 -16.64 -3.73
CA ALA A 511 -1.27 -16.46 -2.44
C ALA A 511 -0.30 -17.60 -2.09
N ALA A 512 -0.46 -18.78 -2.69
CA ALA A 512 0.44 -19.92 -2.49
C ALA A 512 1.82 -19.67 -3.11
N GLY A 513 1.87 -19.09 -4.31
CA GLY A 513 3.10 -18.85 -5.06
C GLY A 513 3.69 -17.46 -4.84
N HIS A 514 2.83 -16.47 -4.63
CA HIS A 514 3.20 -15.07 -4.49
C HIS A 514 2.80 -14.56 -3.09
N PRO A 515 3.73 -14.05 -2.28
CA PRO A 515 5.09 -13.61 -2.63
C PRO A 515 6.21 -14.65 -2.46
N LEU A 516 5.89 -15.91 -2.13
CA LEU A 516 6.90 -16.92 -1.78
C LEU A 516 8.02 -17.05 -2.83
N ALA A 517 7.69 -17.12 -4.13
CA ALA A 517 8.67 -17.22 -5.20
C ALA A 517 9.74 -16.10 -5.15
N ARG A 518 9.32 -14.86 -4.84
CA ARG A 518 10.23 -13.72 -4.70
C ARG A 518 11.01 -13.74 -3.39
N MET A 519 10.39 -14.22 -2.30
CA MET A 519 11.07 -14.40 -1.02
C MET A 519 12.21 -15.42 -1.10
N LEU A 520 12.06 -16.45 -1.95
CA LEU A 520 13.11 -17.41 -2.30
C LEU A 520 14.22 -16.81 -3.18
N GLY A 521 14.04 -15.58 -3.68
CA GLY A 521 14.91 -14.98 -4.69
C GLY A 521 14.78 -15.64 -6.07
N GLY A 522 13.69 -16.37 -6.31
CA GLY A 522 13.50 -17.18 -7.51
C GLY A 522 12.88 -16.43 -8.69
N ARG A 523 13.04 -17.02 -9.87
CA ARG A 523 12.43 -16.56 -11.13
C ARG A 523 11.22 -17.42 -11.46
N TRP A 524 10.04 -16.80 -11.45
CA TRP A 524 8.79 -17.47 -11.85
C TRP A 524 8.80 -17.81 -13.35
N ILE A 525 8.56 -19.08 -13.69
CA ILE A 525 8.62 -19.55 -15.08
C ILE A 525 7.25 -19.81 -15.71
N GLU A 526 6.20 -19.94 -14.92
CA GLU A 526 4.87 -20.23 -15.47
C GLU A 526 4.24 -18.99 -16.12
N PRO A 527 3.46 -19.16 -17.19
CA PRO A 527 2.79 -18.04 -17.85
C PRO A 527 1.72 -17.38 -16.96
N TYR A 528 1.10 -18.13 -16.06
CA TYR A 528 0.04 -17.66 -15.16
C TYR A 528 0.58 -17.46 -13.73
N CYS A 529 -0.10 -16.64 -12.93
CA CYS A 529 0.20 -16.44 -11.50
C CYS A 529 -0.21 -17.64 -10.63
N SER A 530 -1.17 -18.44 -11.11
CA SER A 530 -1.68 -19.65 -10.46
C SER A 530 -2.46 -20.49 -11.48
N ASP A 531 -2.95 -21.65 -11.06
CA ASP A 531 -3.84 -22.52 -11.84
C ASP A 531 -5.29 -22.06 -11.84
N TRP A 532 -5.51 -20.75 -11.96
CA TRP A 532 -6.84 -20.13 -11.87
C TRP A 532 -7.82 -20.70 -12.91
N ILE A 533 -7.38 -20.97 -14.16
CA ILE A 533 -8.24 -21.56 -15.19
C ILE A 533 -8.79 -22.91 -14.71
N ALA A 534 -7.92 -23.77 -14.19
CA ALA A 534 -8.30 -25.10 -13.74
C ALA A 534 -9.19 -25.06 -12.49
N ILE A 535 -8.86 -24.25 -11.48
CA ILE A 535 -9.67 -24.20 -10.25
C ILE A 535 -11.07 -23.62 -10.52
N PHE A 536 -11.20 -22.64 -11.42
CA PHE A 536 -12.52 -22.11 -11.77
C PHE A 536 -13.31 -23.06 -12.68
N ALA A 537 -12.65 -23.75 -13.62
CA ALA A 537 -13.30 -24.81 -14.39
C ALA A 537 -13.84 -25.92 -13.47
N LEU A 538 -13.05 -26.39 -12.50
CA LEU A 538 -13.48 -27.39 -11.51
C LEU A 538 -14.70 -26.92 -10.69
N ARG A 539 -14.69 -25.66 -10.20
CA ARG A 539 -15.80 -25.10 -9.43
C ARG A 539 -17.08 -24.95 -10.26
N LEU A 540 -16.95 -24.58 -11.54
CA LEU A 540 -18.08 -24.41 -12.44
C LEU A 540 -18.63 -25.76 -12.93
N GLU A 541 -17.79 -26.78 -13.08
CA GLU A 541 -18.21 -28.17 -13.25
C GLU A 541 -19.04 -28.64 -12.06
N ASP A 542 -18.55 -28.47 -10.82
CA ASP A 542 -19.28 -28.84 -9.60
C ASP A 542 -20.65 -28.12 -9.50
N GLU A 543 -20.71 -26.85 -9.90
CA GLU A 543 -21.97 -26.08 -9.93
C GLU A 543 -22.92 -26.61 -11.01
N ALA A 544 -22.43 -26.87 -12.23
CA ALA A 544 -23.23 -27.41 -13.33
C ALA A 544 -23.80 -28.79 -12.98
N LEU A 545 -23.00 -29.66 -12.36
CA LEU A 545 -23.44 -30.97 -11.87
C LEU A 545 -24.54 -30.84 -10.81
N ARG A 546 -24.41 -29.89 -9.86
CA ARG A 546 -25.45 -29.62 -8.86
C ARG A 546 -26.75 -29.10 -9.48
N GLN A 547 -26.66 -28.42 -10.61
CA GLN A 547 -27.82 -27.94 -11.38
C GLN A 547 -28.40 -29.00 -12.34
N GLY A 548 -27.77 -30.16 -12.48
CA GLY A 548 -28.18 -31.22 -13.41
C GLY A 548 -27.82 -30.95 -14.88
N ASP A 549 -26.94 -29.98 -15.15
CA ASP A 549 -26.51 -29.58 -16.49
C ASP A 549 -25.26 -30.37 -16.90
N GLY A 550 -25.48 -31.59 -17.41
CA GLY A 550 -24.41 -32.51 -17.79
C GLY A 550 -23.56 -32.04 -18.98
N GLU A 551 -24.15 -31.30 -19.91
CA GLU A 551 -23.43 -30.74 -21.07
C GLU A 551 -22.43 -29.67 -20.61
N ARG A 552 -22.88 -28.74 -19.77
CA ARG A 552 -22.03 -27.68 -19.22
C ARG A 552 -20.95 -28.25 -18.28
N ALA A 553 -21.27 -29.28 -17.50
CA ALA A 553 -20.29 -29.99 -16.70
C ALA A 553 -19.20 -30.62 -17.60
N GLY A 554 -19.60 -31.30 -18.69
CA GLY A 554 -18.68 -31.87 -19.67
C GLY A 554 -17.76 -30.83 -20.30
N TYR A 555 -18.29 -29.66 -20.66
CA TYR A 555 -17.51 -28.54 -21.19
C TYR A 555 -16.39 -28.08 -20.25
N PHE A 556 -16.70 -27.85 -18.96
CA PHE A 556 -15.71 -27.42 -17.99
C PHE A 556 -14.70 -28.52 -17.65
N LYS A 557 -15.14 -29.77 -17.63
CA LYS A 557 -14.25 -30.92 -17.48
C LYS A 557 -13.23 -31.01 -18.62
N ASP A 558 -13.65 -30.78 -19.86
CA ASP A 558 -12.75 -30.77 -21.02
C ASP A 558 -11.79 -29.57 -21.00
N MET A 559 -12.25 -28.41 -20.54
CA MET A 559 -11.39 -27.23 -20.31
C MET A 559 -10.31 -27.52 -19.26
N LEU A 560 -10.71 -28.10 -18.12
CA LEU A 560 -9.81 -28.52 -17.04
C LEU A 560 -8.76 -29.53 -17.56
N ASN A 561 -9.20 -30.59 -18.24
CA ASN A 561 -8.32 -31.63 -18.78
C ASN A 561 -7.28 -31.05 -19.76
N ARG A 562 -7.70 -30.17 -20.67
CA ARG A 562 -6.80 -29.51 -21.63
C ARG A 562 -5.76 -28.65 -20.93
N TYR A 563 -6.18 -27.85 -19.94
CA TYR A 563 -5.25 -27.01 -19.18
C TYR A 563 -4.21 -27.86 -18.44
N LEU A 564 -4.66 -28.91 -17.74
CA LEU A 564 -3.77 -29.78 -16.95
C LEU A 564 -2.80 -30.57 -17.83
N ALA A 565 -3.23 -31.05 -18.99
CA ALA A 565 -2.36 -31.73 -19.94
C ALA A 565 -1.23 -30.79 -20.42
N GLY A 566 -1.57 -29.57 -20.86
CA GLY A 566 -0.59 -28.59 -21.29
C GLY A 566 0.33 -28.11 -20.17
N LYS A 567 -0.16 -27.99 -18.93
CA LYS A 567 0.68 -27.68 -17.78
C LYS A 567 1.69 -28.78 -17.49
N ARG A 568 1.25 -30.04 -17.49
CA ARG A 568 2.15 -31.19 -17.27
C ARG A 568 3.24 -31.27 -18.33
N GLU A 569 2.90 -31.03 -19.59
CA GLU A 569 3.86 -30.95 -20.70
C GLU A 569 4.92 -29.87 -20.44
N ARG A 570 4.50 -28.62 -20.16
CA ARG A 570 5.43 -27.52 -19.85
C ARG A 570 6.36 -27.82 -18.68
N LEU A 571 5.83 -28.37 -17.58
CA LEU A 571 6.64 -28.71 -16.40
C LEU A 571 7.54 -29.94 -16.62
N THR A 572 7.26 -30.76 -17.63
CA THR A 572 8.12 -31.90 -18.01
C THR A 572 9.24 -31.44 -18.96
N GLU A 573 8.93 -30.55 -19.90
CA GLU A 573 9.91 -29.99 -20.86
C GLU A 573 10.89 -29.02 -20.19
N ALA A 574 10.39 -28.19 -19.27
CA ALA A 574 11.17 -27.20 -18.54
C ALA A 574 10.86 -27.30 -17.04
N PRO A 575 11.36 -28.33 -16.33
CA PRO A 575 11.09 -28.51 -14.91
C PRO A 575 11.71 -27.37 -14.10
N PRO A 576 10.93 -26.68 -13.24
CA PRO A 576 11.49 -25.68 -12.34
C PRO A 576 12.41 -26.35 -11.32
N GLU A 577 13.44 -25.63 -10.87
CA GLU A 577 14.29 -26.10 -9.77
C GLU A 577 13.53 -26.19 -8.45
N ILE A 578 12.57 -25.29 -8.25
CA ILE A 578 11.67 -25.27 -7.09
C ILE A 578 10.21 -25.38 -7.56
N LEU A 579 9.49 -26.34 -6.98
CA LEU A 579 8.06 -26.51 -7.18
C LEU A 579 7.32 -26.26 -5.86
N ILE A 580 6.48 -25.24 -5.83
CA ILE A 580 5.57 -24.94 -4.71
C ILE A 580 4.30 -25.79 -4.88
N VAL A 581 3.82 -26.45 -3.83
CA VAL A 581 2.66 -27.34 -3.92
C VAL A 581 1.68 -26.99 -2.79
N ASP A 582 0.47 -26.52 -3.14
CA ASP A 582 -0.60 -26.25 -2.18
C ASP A 582 -1.46 -27.51 -1.95
N ARG A 583 -1.13 -28.31 -0.93
CA ARG A 583 -1.88 -29.52 -0.57
C ARG A 583 -3.29 -29.22 -0.06
N GLY A 584 -3.54 -27.99 0.38
CA GLY A 584 -4.82 -27.51 0.88
C GLY A 584 -5.83 -27.34 -0.26
N ASP A 585 -5.36 -27.11 -1.48
CA ASP A 585 -6.18 -26.96 -2.66
C ASP A 585 -6.73 -28.32 -3.17
N ARG A 586 -8.05 -28.38 -3.36
CA ARG A 586 -8.74 -29.54 -3.96
C ARG A 586 -8.20 -29.82 -5.37
N LEU A 587 -7.89 -28.79 -6.14
CA LEU A 587 -7.33 -28.95 -7.48
C LEU A 587 -6.02 -29.73 -7.44
N VAL A 588 -5.11 -29.40 -6.52
CA VAL A 588 -3.80 -30.05 -6.41
C VAL A 588 -3.94 -31.51 -6.00
N ARG A 589 -4.87 -31.82 -5.07
CA ARG A 589 -5.17 -33.22 -4.72
C ARG A 589 -5.63 -34.02 -5.93
N MET A 590 -6.49 -33.45 -6.77
CA MET A 590 -6.95 -34.07 -8.02
C MET A 590 -5.82 -34.18 -9.07
N MET A 591 -4.98 -33.14 -9.22
CA MET A 591 -3.81 -33.18 -10.11
C MET A 591 -2.92 -34.38 -9.81
N LEU A 592 -2.62 -34.60 -8.54
CA LEU A 592 -1.75 -35.68 -8.07
C LEU A 592 -2.40 -37.05 -8.17
N ALA A 593 -3.70 -37.16 -7.85
CA ALA A 593 -4.40 -38.45 -7.85
C ALA A 593 -4.78 -38.94 -9.25
N GLU A 594 -5.16 -38.03 -10.16
CA GLU A 594 -5.88 -38.39 -11.39
C GLU A 594 -5.17 -37.92 -12.67
N HIS A 595 -4.30 -36.91 -12.59
CA HIS A 595 -3.68 -36.29 -13.78
C HIS A 595 -2.17 -36.52 -13.92
N GLY A 596 -1.60 -37.43 -13.12
CA GLY A 596 -0.21 -37.87 -13.28
C GLY A 596 0.85 -36.87 -12.78
N PHE A 597 0.45 -35.87 -11.97
CA PHE A 597 1.40 -34.95 -11.35
C PHE A 597 2.19 -35.59 -10.20
N ASP A 598 1.71 -36.71 -9.65
CA ASP A 598 2.45 -37.56 -8.70
C ASP A 598 3.80 -38.04 -9.28
N ARG A 599 3.79 -38.46 -10.54
CA ARG A 599 5.00 -38.90 -11.25
C ARG A 599 5.97 -37.75 -11.49
N LEU A 600 5.45 -36.55 -11.74
CA LEU A 600 6.26 -35.34 -11.87
C LEU A 600 6.91 -34.99 -10.53
N LEU A 601 6.11 -35.00 -9.46
CA LEU A 601 6.55 -34.68 -8.11
C LEU A 601 7.56 -35.69 -7.55
N ALA A 602 7.51 -36.96 -8.01
CA ALA A 602 8.48 -37.99 -7.64
C ALA A 602 9.94 -37.66 -8.01
N ASN A 603 10.16 -36.73 -8.95
CA ASN A 603 11.49 -36.23 -9.31
C ASN A 603 12.01 -35.13 -8.37
N TYR A 604 11.21 -34.73 -7.38
CA TYR A 604 11.54 -33.66 -6.45
C TYR A 604 11.63 -34.18 -5.02
N ALA A 605 12.52 -33.56 -4.24
CA ALA A 605 12.64 -33.77 -2.80
C ALA A 605 12.04 -32.60 -2.03
N MET A 606 11.24 -32.88 -1.01
CA MET A 606 10.67 -31.83 -0.15
C MET A 606 11.79 -31.14 0.65
N THR A 607 11.78 -29.81 0.66
CA THR A 607 12.79 -28.98 1.34
C THR A 607 12.24 -28.18 2.50
N GLY A 608 10.92 -27.99 2.53
CA GLY A 608 10.22 -27.33 3.64
C GLY A 608 8.71 -27.35 3.43
N ALA A 609 7.97 -27.08 4.50
CA ALA A 609 6.52 -26.93 4.48
C ALA A 609 6.07 -25.92 5.53
N ASP A 610 4.94 -25.26 5.27
CA ASP A 610 4.22 -24.39 6.19
C ASP A 610 2.73 -24.65 6.05
N LYS A 611 2.14 -25.28 7.07
CA LYS A 611 0.76 -25.82 7.03
C LYS A 611 0.61 -26.79 5.85
N GLU A 612 -0.30 -26.49 4.93
CA GLU A 612 -0.58 -27.29 3.73
C GLU A 612 0.26 -26.85 2.51
N LEU A 613 1.12 -25.84 2.66
CA LEU A 613 1.97 -25.37 1.57
C LEU A 613 3.34 -26.02 1.66
N GLU A 614 3.72 -26.78 0.64
CA GLU A 614 4.97 -27.53 0.58
C GLU A 614 5.90 -26.97 -0.49
N VAL A 615 7.20 -27.02 -0.25
CA VAL A 615 8.22 -26.56 -1.20
C VAL A 615 9.17 -27.71 -1.54
N TYR A 616 9.23 -28.03 -2.82
CA TYR A 616 9.99 -29.14 -3.36
C TYR A 616 11.14 -28.63 -4.24
N ARG A 617 12.27 -29.34 -4.20
CA ARG A 617 13.45 -29.07 -5.04
C ARG A 617 13.71 -30.24 -5.97
N LEU A 618 14.02 -29.95 -7.23
CA LEU A 618 14.35 -30.97 -8.21
C LEU A 618 15.58 -31.79 -7.76
N ALA A 619 15.44 -33.11 -7.67
CA ALA A 619 16.46 -33.98 -7.07
C ALA A 619 17.68 -34.21 -7.97
N ASN A 620 17.49 -34.17 -9.29
CA ASN A 620 18.55 -34.30 -10.31
C ASN A 620 18.37 -33.22 -11.38
N PRO A 621 18.93 -32.01 -11.21
CA PRO A 621 18.95 -31.04 -12.29
C PRO A 621 19.83 -31.60 -13.41
N THR A 622 19.24 -31.97 -14.54
CA THR A 622 20.03 -32.09 -15.78
C THR A 622 20.70 -30.74 -15.99
N VAL A 623 22.03 -30.72 -15.90
CA VAL A 623 22.85 -29.52 -16.08
C VAL A 623 22.66 -29.05 -17.52
N VAL A 624 21.69 -28.16 -17.74
CA VAL A 624 21.74 -27.25 -18.87
C VAL A 624 22.68 -26.14 -18.40
N GLU A 625 23.93 -26.19 -18.84
CA GLU A 625 24.89 -25.12 -18.55
C GLU A 625 24.27 -23.77 -18.93
N PRO A 626 24.44 -22.73 -18.09
CA PRO A 626 24.06 -21.40 -18.49
C PRO A 626 24.91 -21.03 -19.70
N HIS A 627 24.27 -20.75 -20.84
CA HIS A 627 24.96 -20.06 -21.91
C HIS A 627 25.46 -18.73 -21.35
N ASP A 628 26.77 -18.66 -21.11
CA ASP A 628 27.51 -17.45 -20.82
C ASP A 628 27.23 -16.43 -21.93
N MET A 629 26.31 -15.50 -21.68
CA MET A 629 26.44 -14.18 -22.27
C MET A 629 27.57 -13.48 -21.50
N ALA A 630 28.79 -13.77 -21.95
CA ALA A 630 29.98 -13.05 -21.55
C ALA A 630 29.75 -11.54 -21.72
N VAL A 631 29.61 -10.86 -20.59
CA VAL A 631 29.85 -9.43 -20.48
C VAL A 631 31.37 -9.27 -20.55
N GLN A 632 31.89 -8.99 -21.75
CA GLN A 632 33.24 -8.47 -21.92
C GLN A 632 33.20 -7.16 -22.70
N ASP A 633 33.54 -6.12 -21.96
CA ASP A 633 34.23 -4.88 -22.34
C ASP A 633 33.86 -4.20 -23.67
N GLY A 634 33.18 -3.07 -23.51
CA GLY A 634 33.02 -2.03 -24.53
C GLY A 634 32.69 -0.68 -23.90
N ILE A 635 33.51 -0.22 -22.95
CA ILE A 635 33.48 1.19 -22.53
C ILE A 635 34.19 2.02 -23.60
N VAL A 636 33.50 3.10 -24.00
CA VAL A 636 33.85 4.14 -24.98
C VAL A 636 33.65 3.74 -26.44
N THR A 637 32.48 4.08 -26.99
CA THR A 637 32.33 5.12 -28.05
C THR A 637 30.84 5.35 -28.37
N LEU A 638 30.46 6.63 -28.48
CA LEU A 638 29.23 7.20 -29.05
C LEU A 638 27.96 7.29 -28.19
N LEU A 639 27.94 8.39 -27.42
CA LEU A 639 26.83 9.37 -27.39
C LEU A 639 25.98 9.34 -28.67
N ARG A 640 24.81 8.69 -28.61
CA ARG A 640 23.59 9.15 -29.28
C ARG A 640 22.38 8.64 -28.50
N VAL A 641 21.77 9.57 -27.79
CA VAL A 641 20.42 9.50 -27.25
C VAL A 641 19.49 8.91 -28.31
N ARG A 642 19.07 7.66 -28.12
CA ARG A 642 17.92 7.07 -28.81
C ARG A 642 16.77 7.04 -27.79
N LEU A 643 16.13 8.21 -27.64
CA LEU A 643 14.81 8.29 -27.03
C LEU A 643 13.89 7.32 -27.79
N MET A 644 13.39 6.31 -27.07
CA MET A 644 12.32 5.46 -27.55
C MET A 644 11.11 6.34 -27.89
N ARG A 645 10.79 6.43 -29.19
CA ARG A 645 9.52 6.98 -29.66
C ARG A 645 8.43 5.93 -29.41
N PRO A 646 7.26 6.31 -28.88
CA PRO A 646 6.08 5.44 -28.89
C PRO A 646 5.59 5.23 -30.34
N PRO A 647 4.92 4.10 -30.66
CA PRO A 647 4.66 3.69 -32.03
C PRO A 647 3.37 4.33 -32.56
N PHE A 648 3.38 5.61 -32.96
CA PHE A 648 2.28 6.17 -33.77
C PHE A 648 2.79 7.29 -34.68
N PHE A 649 2.80 7.03 -36.00
CA PHE A 649 2.44 7.91 -37.13
C PHE A 649 2.82 7.18 -38.42
N LYS A 650 1.84 6.58 -39.11
CA LYS A 650 1.98 6.23 -40.53
C LYS A 650 1.79 7.52 -41.33
N SER A 651 2.83 7.98 -42.00
CA SER A 651 2.72 9.03 -43.02
C SER A 651 1.98 8.46 -44.23
N VAL A 652 0.88 9.11 -44.58
CA VAL A 652 0.20 8.96 -45.88
C VAL A 652 1.15 9.51 -46.94
N GLU A 653 1.64 8.66 -47.84
CA GLU A 653 2.22 9.11 -49.11
C GLU A 653 1.08 9.30 -50.11
N VAL A 654 0.88 10.54 -50.53
CA VAL A 654 0.16 10.90 -51.75
C VAL A 654 1.15 10.71 -52.90
N ALA A 655 0.86 9.80 -53.82
CA ALA A 655 1.54 9.71 -55.11
C ALA A 655 0.57 10.19 -56.20
N GLY A 656 1.05 11.11 -57.03
CA GLY A 656 0.46 11.41 -58.34
C GLY A 656 0.82 10.38 -59.38
#